data_AF-A0A953AI19-F1
#
_entry.id   AF-A0A953AI19-F1
#
_cell.length_a   1.000
_cell.length_b   1.000
_cell.length_c   1.000
_cell.angle_alpha   90.00
_cell.angle_beta   90.00
_cell.angle_gamma   90.00
#
_symmetry.space_group_name_H-M   'P 1'
#
loop_
_entity.id
_entity.type
_entity.pdbx_description
1 polymer ?
#
loop_
_entity_poly.entity_id
_entity_poly.type
_entity_poly.pdbx_seq_one_letter_code
_entity_poly.pdbx_strand_id
1 'polypeptide(L)'
;MPGEQRWKEGVSSLLFGTNDTQEWSQNNIETNPAFQASLKEAHFTLMRTFFFDHSLADGHATSDAELEQRLRTIEQSGMTCLGVLANIFDVAFLKHVVSYAGSRCLLYEFGNEPDYNGISSASYLKQWNSVIPQLRQLNPQARFIGPVISQPSATEFLRAFLQGVRASGVLPDAISFHWYPCWQNSESDCLKLADSATVAIQGVRSLTRQILGRELPIGITEWNFDPGNPPPAYGEKSDFITAFTRQALQAMISGGLTFACQFDAASYAGYGHLDLFDVETNAPRPQYYAMRDVIAQYYPGSAGTQARQPSSQLRASPLVSRGKPAFCSANDDGPGGPAAIVDGHYGNWAFWHGTDRSLPSWCAIHVGSGPSRLLLIWTSDYVFDYLSDSGPTPRSYTIAVSANSSNGSDGSWKTLATVSANRARNREHLLSFSGMSWVKMTVTGVQPGNREHEFLIDEIDLFDVSSQTALNDSFFCLGTSITALSFNRFAEHQPALPELVHAAYPADFPALVNGGIGGQTSTGMLDQLDTFLALNPDMHYWLIEVGTNDAFGQVSPATYRQTLQQLVTRIKQAGHVPVLALAPYSNRTADSAVLNAEIEQLNRIVLEITQSAGLMKGPDLYSLFRAHPDYLSADGIHPSDAGAIAINRAWFEALQGYRLWS
;
A
#
# COMPACT_ATOMS: atom_id res chain seq x y z
N MET A 1 -20.51 -15.04 -13.17
CA MET A 1 -21.46 -15.23 -12.05
C MET A 1 -22.32 -13.97 -11.92
N PRO A 2 -23.59 -14.03 -11.48
CA PRO A 2 -24.36 -12.82 -11.13
C PRO A 2 -23.54 -11.85 -10.27
N GLY A 3 -23.57 -10.56 -10.60
CA GLY A 3 -22.80 -9.52 -9.90
C GLY A 3 -21.30 -9.46 -10.22
N GLU A 4 -20.75 -10.44 -10.96
CA GLU A 4 -19.33 -10.45 -11.31
C GLU A 4 -18.98 -9.38 -12.35
N GLN A 5 -17.93 -8.61 -12.06
CA GLN A 5 -17.27 -7.73 -12.99
C GLN A 5 -15.85 -8.22 -13.25
N ARG A 6 -15.34 -7.95 -14.45
CA ARG A 6 -13.91 -8.11 -14.76
C ARG A 6 -13.22 -6.78 -14.47
N TRP A 7 -12.41 -6.79 -13.44
CA TRP A 7 -11.59 -5.67 -13.02
C TRP A 7 -10.28 -5.62 -13.82
N LYS A 8 -9.35 -4.72 -13.47
CA LYS A 8 -8.06 -4.63 -14.16
C LYS A 8 -7.39 -6.00 -14.18
N GLU A 9 -6.66 -6.27 -15.27
CA GLU A 9 -5.96 -7.54 -15.48
C GLU A 9 -6.89 -8.77 -15.56
N GLY A 10 -8.20 -8.56 -15.72
CA GLY A 10 -9.19 -9.64 -15.83
C GLY A 10 -9.59 -10.28 -14.49
N VAL A 11 -9.13 -9.72 -13.38
CA VAL A 11 -9.45 -10.21 -12.03
C VAL A 11 -10.96 -10.14 -11.80
N SER A 12 -11.52 -11.17 -11.19
CA SER A 12 -12.94 -11.18 -10.82
C SER A 12 -13.17 -10.25 -9.64
N SER A 13 -14.18 -9.38 -9.73
CA SER A 13 -14.60 -8.54 -8.61
C SER A 13 -14.96 -9.38 -7.38
N LEU A 14 -15.60 -10.53 -7.60
CA LEU A 14 -16.11 -11.43 -6.55
C LEU A 14 -15.00 -12.15 -5.77
N LEU A 15 -13.73 -11.97 -6.15
CA LEU A 15 -12.59 -12.50 -5.39
C LEU A 15 -12.44 -11.79 -4.04
N PHE A 16 -13.00 -10.59 -3.90
CA PHE A 16 -12.84 -9.74 -2.72
C PHE A 16 -14.09 -9.72 -1.87
N GLY A 17 -14.36 -10.87 -1.22
CA GLY A 17 -15.46 -11.04 -0.30
C GLY A 17 -15.05 -11.29 1.15
N THR A 18 -16.03 -11.27 2.04
CA THR A 18 -15.90 -11.68 3.44
C THR A 18 -17.18 -12.39 3.90
N ASN A 19 -17.11 -13.09 5.03
CA ASN A 19 -18.23 -13.84 5.60
C ASN A 19 -19.03 -13.01 6.61
N ASP A 20 -20.30 -13.39 6.72
CA ASP A 20 -21.26 -13.05 7.76
C ASP A 20 -21.88 -14.38 8.21
N THR A 21 -21.63 -14.78 9.45
CA THR A 21 -21.97 -16.11 9.96
C THR A 21 -22.96 -16.04 11.14
N GLN A 22 -22.82 -16.94 12.11
CA GLN A 22 -23.47 -16.81 13.39
C GLN A 22 -22.88 -15.64 14.17
N GLU A 23 -23.76 -14.76 14.63
CA GLU A 23 -23.35 -13.61 15.43
C GLU A 23 -23.18 -14.00 16.90
N TRP A 24 -21.95 -13.97 17.40
CA TRP A 24 -21.62 -14.22 18.82
C TRP A 24 -21.47 -12.92 19.63
N SER A 25 -21.51 -11.77 18.97
CA SER A 25 -21.50 -10.43 19.57
C SER A 25 -22.77 -9.66 19.21
N GLN A 26 -23.23 -8.77 20.11
CA GLN A 26 -24.32 -7.84 19.81
C GLN A 26 -23.89 -6.71 18.85
N ASN A 27 -22.61 -6.37 18.88
CA ASN A 27 -21.98 -5.45 17.93
C ASN A 27 -21.30 -6.28 16.84
N ASN A 28 -21.83 -6.24 15.63
CA ASN A 28 -21.38 -7.10 14.54
C ASN A 28 -21.68 -6.50 13.17
N ILE A 29 -21.43 -7.24 12.08
CA ILE A 29 -21.64 -6.74 10.72
C ILE A 29 -23.11 -6.43 10.42
N GLU A 30 -24.05 -7.19 11.00
CA GLU A 30 -25.48 -6.93 10.84
C GLU A 30 -25.95 -5.67 11.59
N THR A 31 -25.39 -5.37 12.75
CA THR A 31 -25.87 -4.30 13.64
C THR A 31 -25.07 -3.00 13.54
N ASN A 32 -23.84 -3.05 13.02
CA ASN A 32 -22.94 -1.90 13.00
C ASN A 32 -22.79 -1.29 11.58
N PRO A 33 -23.41 -0.13 11.32
CA PRO A 33 -23.34 0.51 10.01
C PRO A 33 -21.94 1.04 9.65
N ALA A 34 -21.04 1.22 10.62
CA ALA A 34 -19.67 1.64 10.34
C ALA A 34 -18.85 0.52 9.69
N PHE A 35 -19.07 -0.74 10.09
CA PHE A 35 -18.43 -1.90 9.43
C PHE A 35 -18.92 -2.04 7.99
N GLN A 36 -20.23 -1.93 7.78
CA GLN A 36 -20.85 -1.96 6.45
C GLN A 36 -20.32 -0.84 5.54
N ALA A 37 -20.26 0.39 6.07
CA ALA A 37 -19.70 1.53 5.34
C ALA A 37 -18.23 1.32 4.98
N SER A 38 -17.44 0.74 5.88
CA SER A 38 -16.02 0.47 5.65
C SER A 38 -15.83 -0.57 4.54
N LEU A 39 -16.56 -1.68 4.56
CA LEU A 39 -16.53 -2.69 3.48
C LEU A 39 -16.94 -2.09 2.12
N LYS A 40 -17.98 -1.24 2.12
CA LYS A 40 -18.47 -0.56 0.91
C LYS A 40 -17.43 0.40 0.32
N GLU A 41 -16.83 1.22 1.17
CA GLU A 41 -15.80 2.18 0.78
C GLU A 41 -14.54 1.47 0.26
N ALA A 42 -14.18 0.36 0.89
CA ALA A 42 -13.08 -0.50 0.46
C ALA A 42 -13.39 -1.34 -0.80
N HIS A 43 -14.59 -1.24 -1.35
CA HIS A 43 -15.05 -2.00 -2.52
C HIS A 43 -14.96 -3.52 -2.37
N PHE A 44 -15.23 -4.05 -1.16
CA PHE A 44 -15.59 -5.47 -1.05
C PHE A 44 -16.86 -5.72 -1.88
N THR A 45 -16.97 -6.87 -2.52
CA THR A 45 -18.05 -7.10 -3.51
C THR A 45 -18.88 -8.35 -3.29
N LEU A 46 -18.49 -9.23 -2.38
CA LEU A 46 -19.19 -10.48 -2.12
C LEU A 46 -19.32 -10.73 -0.63
N MET A 47 -20.54 -10.79 -0.11
CA MET A 47 -20.81 -11.16 1.27
C MET A 47 -21.40 -12.56 1.28
N ARG A 48 -20.65 -13.49 1.90
CA ARG A 48 -21.16 -14.84 2.14
C ARG A 48 -21.91 -14.86 3.46
N THR A 49 -23.24 -14.93 3.40
CA THR A 49 -24.11 -14.87 4.57
C THR A 49 -24.82 -16.20 4.82
N PHE A 50 -24.93 -16.61 6.08
CA PHE A 50 -25.67 -17.83 6.43
C PHE A 50 -27.17 -17.58 6.56
N PHE A 51 -27.97 -18.42 5.90
CA PHE A 51 -29.40 -18.54 6.16
C PHE A 51 -29.65 -19.83 6.94
N PHE A 52 -29.71 -19.70 8.26
CA PHE A 52 -30.10 -20.79 9.16
C PHE A 52 -31.63 -20.92 9.21
N ASP A 53 -32.14 -22.14 9.28
CA ASP A 53 -33.57 -22.42 9.48
C ASP A 53 -34.01 -22.14 10.92
N HIS A 54 -33.06 -22.23 11.86
CA HIS A 54 -33.24 -21.92 13.26
C HIS A 54 -32.02 -21.15 13.78
N SER A 55 -32.25 -20.23 14.71
CA SER A 55 -31.17 -19.55 15.45
C SER A 55 -30.29 -20.56 16.17
N LEU A 56 -28.98 -20.47 16.01
CA LEU A 56 -28.02 -21.36 16.71
C LEU A 56 -27.89 -21.00 18.20
N ALA A 57 -28.35 -19.82 18.61
CA ALA A 57 -28.23 -19.36 20.00
C ALA A 57 -29.32 -19.94 20.92
N ASP A 58 -30.56 -20.04 20.42
CA ASP A 58 -31.74 -20.41 21.22
C ASP A 58 -32.74 -21.32 20.50
N GLY A 59 -32.49 -21.66 19.23
CA GLY A 59 -33.26 -22.66 18.49
C GLY A 59 -34.63 -22.20 17.99
N HIS A 60 -34.96 -20.91 18.03
CA HIS A 60 -36.21 -20.44 17.43
C HIS A 60 -36.13 -20.48 15.90
N ALA A 61 -37.25 -20.73 15.23
CA ALA A 61 -37.32 -20.75 13.76
C ALA A 61 -37.09 -19.35 13.18
N THR A 62 -36.24 -19.26 12.16
CA THR A 62 -35.85 -17.98 11.56
C THR A 62 -37.04 -17.29 10.90
N SER A 63 -37.21 -16.01 11.23
CA SER A 63 -38.28 -15.14 10.76
C SER A 63 -37.88 -14.36 9.50
N ASP A 64 -38.89 -13.86 8.77
CA ASP A 64 -38.66 -12.95 7.64
C ASP A 64 -37.90 -11.69 8.03
N ALA A 65 -38.05 -11.22 9.27
CA ALA A 65 -37.33 -10.05 9.76
C ALA A 65 -35.82 -10.28 9.86
N GLU A 66 -35.40 -11.50 10.23
CA GLU A 66 -33.99 -11.89 10.29
C GLU A 66 -33.42 -12.13 8.88
N LEU A 67 -34.18 -12.79 7.99
CA LEU A 67 -33.81 -12.90 6.57
C LEU A 67 -33.62 -11.52 5.95
N GLU A 68 -34.54 -10.60 6.24
CA GLU A 68 -34.49 -9.22 5.77
C GLU A 68 -33.28 -8.47 6.35
N GLN A 69 -32.94 -8.70 7.61
CA GLN A 69 -31.78 -8.05 8.22
C GLN A 69 -30.50 -8.44 7.50
N ARG A 70 -30.27 -9.74 7.26
CA ARG A 70 -29.11 -10.22 6.49
C ARG A 70 -29.05 -9.62 5.09
N LEU A 71 -30.17 -9.60 4.37
CA LEU A 71 -30.22 -9.00 3.03
C LEU A 71 -29.91 -7.49 3.06
N ARG A 72 -30.43 -6.75 4.04
CA ARG A 72 -30.12 -5.32 4.20
C ARG A 72 -28.65 -5.09 4.53
N THR A 73 -28.04 -5.90 5.38
CA THR A 73 -26.62 -5.82 5.72
C THR A 73 -25.75 -5.91 4.46
N ILE A 74 -26.07 -6.83 3.56
CA ILE A 74 -25.36 -7.00 2.27
C ILE A 74 -25.52 -5.76 1.39
N GLU A 75 -26.75 -5.25 1.25
CA GLU A 75 -27.04 -4.06 0.43
C GLU A 75 -26.39 -2.79 0.98
N GLN A 76 -26.41 -2.62 2.30
CA GLN A 76 -25.79 -1.50 3.00
C GLN A 76 -24.27 -1.54 2.88
N SER A 77 -23.68 -2.74 2.88
CA SER A 77 -22.26 -2.97 2.60
C SER A 77 -21.89 -2.82 1.12
N GLY A 78 -22.87 -2.64 0.22
CA GLY A 78 -22.63 -2.48 -1.21
C GLY A 78 -22.15 -3.75 -1.92
N MET A 79 -22.44 -4.92 -1.35
CA MET A 79 -21.90 -6.21 -1.78
C MET A 79 -22.96 -7.05 -2.50
N THR A 80 -22.50 -8.06 -3.25
CA THR A 80 -23.35 -9.10 -3.83
C THR A 80 -23.59 -10.19 -2.78
N CYS A 81 -24.82 -10.66 -2.65
CA CYS A 81 -25.16 -11.76 -1.76
C CYS A 81 -24.69 -13.11 -2.32
N LEU A 82 -23.96 -13.87 -1.49
CA LEU A 82 -23.77 -15.31 -1.59
C LEU A 82 -24.42 -15.98 -0.37
N GLY A 83 -25.64 -16.49 -0.55
CA GLY A 83 -26.41 -17.09 0.54
C GLY A 83 -26.05 -18.54 0.80
N VAL A 84 -25.70 -18.90 2.03
CA VAL A 84 -25.50 -20.29 2.44
C VAL A 84 -26.83 -20.87 2.89
N LEU A 85 -27.35 -21.83 2.12
CA LEU A 85 -28.53 -22.62 2.46
C LEU A 85 -28.14 -23.72 3.45
N ALA A 86 -27.99 -23.36 4.73
CA ALA A 86 -27.28 -24.16 5.72
C ALA A 86 -27.89 -25.56 5.94
N ASN A 87 -29.19 -25.64 6.24
CA ASN A 87 -29.90 -26.91 6.43
C ASN A 87 -30.48 -27.43 5.10
N ILE A 88 -29.70 -28.24 4.39
CA ILE A 88 -30.10 -28.81 3.10
C ILE A 88 -31.29 -29.78 3.14
N PHE A 89 -31.78 -30.13 4.34
CA PHE A 89 -32.89 -31.05 4.56
C PHE A 89 -34.23 -30.34 4.81
N ASP A 90 -34.22 -29.09 5.25
CA ASP A 90 -35.45 -28.29 5.36
C ASP A 90 -35.81 -27.62 4.02
N VAL A 91 -36.32 -28.44 3.09
CA VAL A 91 -36.68 -27.99 1.74
C VAL A 91 -37.72 -26.86 1.75
N ALA A 92 -38.59 -26.79 2.77
CA ALA A 92 -39.58 -25.73 2.86
C ALA A 92 -38.91 -24.39 3.16
N PHE A 93 -38.00 -24.38 4.15
CA PHE A 93 -37.20 -23.20 4.47
C PHE A 93 -36.32 -22.75 3.30
N LEU A 94 -35.64 -23.68 2.61
CA LEU A 94 -34.79 -23.31 1.46
C LEU A 94 -35.59 -22.64 0.32
N LYS A 95 -36.79 -23.16 0.03
CA LYS A 95 -37.69 -22.56 -0.96
C LYS A 95 -38.15 -21.18 -0.52
N HIS A 96 -38.43 -21.01 0.77
CA HIS A 96 -38.80 -19.74 1.36
C HIS A 96 -37.70 -18.70 1.19
N VAL A 97 -36.46 -19.00 1.60
CA VAL A 97 -35.29 -18.10 1.46
C VAL A 97 -35.09 -17.67 0.00
N VAL A 98 -35.04 -18.62 -0.94
CA VAL A 98 -34.82 -18.32 -2.37
C VAL A 98 -35.94 -17.48 -2.96
N SER A 99 -37.19 -17.70 -2.52
CA SER A 99 -38.34 -16.91 -2.98
C SER A 99 -38.35 -15.51 -2.36
N TYR A 100 -38.06 -15.41 -1.06
CA TYR A 100 -38.07 -14.17 -0.29
C TYR A 100 -36.95 -13.22 -0.76
N ALA A 101 -35.72 -13.72 -0.88
CA ALA A 101 -34.58 -12.94 -1.32
C ALA A 101 -34.70 -12.49 -2.79
N GLY A 102 -35.34 -13.29 -3.65
CA GLY A 102 -35.64 -12.94 -5.03
C GLY A 102 -34.40 -12.45 -5.79
N SER A 103 -34.46 -11.25 -6.38
CA SER A 103 -33.34 -10.66 -7.11
C SER A 103 -32.23 -10.08 -6.22
N ARG A 104 -32.45 -9.97 -4.90
CA ARG A 104 -31.48 -9.41 -3.94
C ARG A 104 -30.36 -10.41 -3.60
N CYS A 105 -30.63 -11.71 -3.79
CA CYS A 105 -29.61 -12.75 -3.69
C CYS A 105 -29.73 -13.76 -4.82
N LEU A 106 -28.69 -13.85 -5.66
CA LEU A 106 -28.67 -14.67 -6.88
C LEU A 106 -27.57 -15.74 -6.85
N LEU A 107 -26.75 -15.80 -5.81
CA LEU A 107 -25.73 -16.82 -5.62
C LEU A 107 -26.06 -17.57 -4.34
N TYR A 108 -26.12 -18.90 -4.43
CA TYR A 108 -26.40 -19.74 -3.26
C TYR A 108 -25.42 -20.90 -3.17
N GLU A 109 -24.87 -21.11 -1.99
CA GLU A 109 -24.23 -22.36 -1.61
C GLU A 109 -25.25 -23.31 -0.98
N PHE A 110 -25.16 -24.59 -1.33
CA PHE A 110 -26.05 -25.62 -0.81
C PHE A 110 -25.37 -26.37 0.34
N GLY A 111 -25.68 -25.98 1.58
CA GLY A 111 -25.03 -26.51 2.77
C GLY A 111 -23.64 -25.92 3.02
N ASN A 112 -22.95 -26.48 4.02
CA ASN A 112 -21.62 -26.06 4.44
C ASN A 112 -20.83 -27.28 4.94
N GLU A 113 -19.65 -27.53 4.35
CA GLU A 113 -18.72 -28.58 4.76
C GLU A 113 -19.36 -29.95 4.99
N PRO A 114 -20.15 -30.49 4.04
CA PRO A 114 -20.86 -31.75 4.25
C PRO A 114 -19.93 -32.94 4.53
N ASP A 115 -18.71 -32.90 3.96
CA ASP A 115 -17.65 -33.89 4.16
C ASP A 115 -17.09 -33.90 5.60
N TYR A 116 -17.15 -32.78 6.29
CA TYR A 116 -16.77 -32.65 7.70
C TYR A 116 -17.96 -32.88 8.65
N ASN A 117 -19.14 -32.37 8.29
CA ASN A 117 -20.35 -32.38 9.12
C ASN A 117 -21.15 -33.70 9.06
N GLY A 118 -20.53 -34.82 8.69
CA GLY A 118 -21.13 -36.15 8.72
C GLY A 118 -22.21 -36.42 7.67
N ILE A 119 -22.36 -35.56 6.66
CA ILE A 119 -23.29 -35.78 5.55
C ILE A 119 -22.56 -36.56 4.47
N SER A 120 -22.95 -37.81 4.21
CA SER A 120 -22.30 -38.60 3.15
C SER A 120 -22.49 -37.99 1.76
N SER A 121 -21.51 -38.15 0.87
CA SER A 121 -21.58 -37.65 -0.51
C SER A 121 -22.82 -38.14 -1.27
N ALA A 122 -23.27 -39.38 -0.97
CA ALA A 122 -24.51 -39.93 -1.50
C ALA A 122 -25.77 -39.19 -0.99
N SER A 123 -25.83 -38.85 0.31
CA SER A 123 -26.95 -38.11 0.90
C SER A 123 -27.00 -36.68 0.41
N TYR A 124 -25.84 -36.02 0.37
CA TYR A 124 -25.69 -34.68 -0.20
C TYR A 124 -26.14 -34.64 -1.66
N LEU A 125 -25.64 -35.56 -2.49
CA LEU A 125 -26.01 -35.66 -3.90
C LEU A 125 -27.51 -35.95 -4.09
N LYS A 126 -28.10 -36.79 -3.24
CA LYS A 126 -29.55 -37.06 -3.27
C LYS A 126 -30.34 -35.77 -3.02
N GLN A 127 -29.95 -34.98 -2.02
CA GLN A 127 -30.59 -33.68 -1.78
C GLN A 127 -30.35 -32.70 -2.90
N TRP A 128 -29.11 -32.57 -3.38
CA TRP A 128 -28.77 -31.71 -4.50
C TRP A 128 -29.65 -32.00 -5.74
N ASN A 129 -29.71 -33.26 -6.17
CA ASN A 129 -30.47 -33.67 -7.35
C ASN A 129 -31.98 -33.47 -7.19
N SER A 130 -32.49 -33.54 -5.95
CA SER A 130 -33.91 -33.35 -5.67
C SER A 130 -34.30 -31.87 -5.56
N VAL A 131 -33.47 -31.07 -4.87
CA VAL A 131 -33.85 -29.73 -4.41
C VAL A 131 -33.43 -28.65 -5.40
N ILE A 132 -32.22 -28.71 -5.98
CA ILE A 132 -31.72 -27.66 -6.89
C ILE A 132 -32.64 -27.42 -8.10
N PRO A 133 -33.23 -28.44 -8.76
CA PRO A 133 -34.19 -28.19 -9.83
C PRO A 133 -35.42 -27.39 -9.38
N GLN A 134 -35.88 -27.61 -8.15
CA GLN A 134 -37.03 -26.89 -7.58
C GLN A 134 -36.66 -25.43 -7.27
N LEU A 135 -35.48 -25.19 -6.70
CA LEU A 135 -35.02 -23.82 -6.42
C LEU A 135 -34.76 -23.02 -7.71
N ARG A 136 -34.24 -23.67 -8.77
CA ARG A 136 -34.12 -23.06 -10.11
C ARG A 136 -35.47 -22.70 -10.73
N GLN A 137 -36.53 -23.47 -10.46
CA GLN A 137 -37.88 -23.11 -10.91
C GLN A 137 -38.41 -21.88 -10.17
N LEU A 138 -38.12 -21.74 -8.88
CA LEU A 138 -38.52 -20.58 -8.08
C LEU A 138 -37.77 -19.32 -8.48
N ASN A 139 -36.45 -19.42 -8.68
CA ASN A 139 -35.61 -18.31 -9.11
C ASN A 139 -34.68 -18.74 -10.27
N PRO A 140 -35.12 -18.59 -11.53
CA PRO A 140 -34.33 -18.97 -12.70
C PRO A 140 -33.05 -18.16 -12.91
N GLN A 141 -32.95 -16.99 -12.26
CA GLN A 141 -31.77 -16.14 -12.32
C GLN A 141 -30.69 -16.56 -11.32
N ALA A 142 -31.07 -17.30 -10.27
CA ALA A 142 -30.14 -17.78 -9.27
C ALA A 142 -29.14 -18.80 -9.82
N ARG A 143 -27.99 -18.89 -9.17
CA ARG A 143 -26.92 -19.85 -9.42
C ARG A 143 -26.65 -20.63 -8.14
N PHE A 144 -26.53 -21.94 -8.28
CA PHE A 144 -26.36 -22.86 -7.17
C PHE A 144 -24.97 -23.49 -7.21
N ILE A 145 -24.27 -23.37 -6.08
CA ILE A 145 -22.85 -23.64 -5.91
C ILE A 145 -22.71 -24.78 -4.91
N GLY A 146 -21.79 -25.70 -5.19
CA GLY A 146 -21.49 -26.82 -4.31
C GLY A 146 -20.27 -27.61 -4.80
N PRO A 147 -19.72 -28.52 -3.98
CA PRO A 147 -20.33 -29.07 -2.77
C PRO A 147 -19.94 -28.40 -1.45
N VAL A 148 -19.18 -27.30 -1.47
CA VAL A 148 -18.76 -26.57 -0.25
C VAL A 148 -17.92 -27.44 0.69
N ILE A 149 -16.97 -28.23 0.16
CA ILE A 149 -16.13 -29.11 1.00
C ILE A 149 -15.23 -28.31 1.95
N SER A 150 -14.92 -28.85 3.14
CA SER A 150 -14.10 -28.16 4.15
C SER A 150 -12.64 -27.95 3.79
N GLN A 151 -12.13 -28.69 2.80
CA GLN A 151 -10.74 -28.56 2.36
C GLN A 151 -10.54 -29.15 0.97
N PRO A 152 -9.57 -28.64 0.18
CA PRO A 152 -9.30 -29.14 -1.17
C PRO A 152 -8.84 -30.60 -1.19
N SER A 153 -8.35 -31.13 -0.07
CA SER A 153 -7.93 -32.52 0.07
C SER A 153 -9.09 -33.52 0.20
N ALA A 154 -10.33 -33.07 0.41
CA ALA A 154 -11.54 -33.90 0.41
C ALA A 154 -11.97 -34.36 -1.01
N THR A 155 -10.97 -34.77 -1.79
CA THR A 155 -11.05 -35.11 -3.21
C THR A 155 -12.02 -36.25 -3.51
N GLU A 156 -12.21 -37.21 -2.60
CA GLU A 156 -13.16 -38.30 -2.77
C GLU A 156 -14.62 -37.82 -2.70
N PHE A 157 -14.92 -36.88 -1.80
CA PHE A 157 -16.24 -36.27 -1.73
C PHE A 157 -16.53 -35.48 -2.99
N LEU A 158 -15.57 -34.63 -3.41
CA LEU A 158 -15.69 -33.84 -4.63
C LEU A 158 -15.84 -34.73 -5.87
N ARG A 159 -15.05 -35.80 -5.99
CA ARG A 159 -15.13 -36.77 -7.09
C ARG A 159 -16.50 -37.43 -7.14
N ALA A 160 -17.00 -37.92 -6.02
CA ALA A 160 -18.31 -38.55 -5.93
C ALA A 160 -19.44 -37.59 -6.31
N PHE A 161 -19.38 -36.34 -5.82
CA PHE A 161 -20.32 -35.29 -6.20
C PHE A 161 -20.29 -35.00 -7.71
N LEU A 162 -19.10 -34.74 -8.28
CA LEU A 162 -18.92 -34.44 -9.71
C LEU A 162 -19.41 -35.58 -10.62
N GLN A 163 -19.12 -36.83 -10.27
CA GLN A 163 -19.62 -38.00 -11.01
C GLN A 163 -21.15 -38.08 -10.91
N GLY A 164 -21.68 -37.83 -9.72
CA GLY A 164 -23.11 -37.83 -9.44
C GLY A 164 -23.89 -36.80 -10.24
N VAL A 165 -23.45 -35.54 -10.23
CA VAL A 165 -24.10 -34.45 -10.98
C VAL A 165 -23.95 -34.61 -12.49
N ARG A 166 -22.86 -35.22 -12.95
CA ARG A 166 -22.72 -35.62 -14.36
C ARG A 166 -23.76 -36.68 -14.74
N ALA A 167 -23.96 -37.68 -13.89
CA ALA A 167 -24.91 -38.76 -14.15
C ALA A 167 -26.36 -38.28 -14.08
N SER A 168 -26.71 -37.40 -13.14
CA SER A 168 -28.07 -36.87 -12.99
C SER A 168 -28.40 -35.75 -13.98
N GLY A 169 -27.40 -35.07 -14.53
CA GLY A 169 -27.58 -33.87 -15.34
C GLY A 169 -27.87 -32.60 -14.53
N VAL A 170 -27.97 -32.68 -13.20
CA VAL A 170 -28.21 -31.53 -12.31
C VAL A 170 -26.86 -30.89 -11.96
N LEU A 171 -26.23 -30.28 -12.96
CA LEU A 171 -24.90 -29.68 -12.82
C LEU A 171 -24.92 -28.44 -11.92
N PRO A 172 -23.89 -28.22 -11.07
CA PRO A 172 -23.69 -26.96 -10.37
C PRO A 172 -23.27 -25.84 -11.32
N ASP A 173 -23.55 -24.61 -10.89
CA ASP A 173 -23.16 -23.40 -11.58
C ASP A 173 -21.71 -23.00 -11.27
N ALA A 174 -21.20 -23.40 -10.11
CA ALA A 174 -19.80 -23.26 -9.69
C ALA A 174 -19.42 -24.34 -8.67
N ILE A 175 -18.12 -24.58 -8.52
CA ILE A 175 -17.55 -25.44 -7.48
C ILE A 175 -16.95 -24.57 -6.38
N SER A 176 -17.21 -24.91 -5.12
CA SER A 176 -16.62 -24.22 -3.98
C SER A 176 -16.04 -25.18 -2.95
N PHE A 177 -15.07 -24.69 -2.21
CA PHE A 177 -14.39 -25.37 -1.12
C PHE A 177 -13.81 -24.33 -0.14
N HIS A 178 -13.46 -24.77 1.06
CA HIS A 178 -12.81 -23.93 2.06
C HIS A 178 -11.28 -24.14 2.06
N TRP A 179 -10.54 -23.16 2.53
CA TRP A 179 -9.08 -23.23 2.56
C TRP A 179 -8.50 -22.52 3.78
N TYR A 180 -7.95 -23.33 4.69
CA TYR A 180 -7.14 -22.87 5.81
C TYR A 180 -5.80 -23.62 5.75
N PRO A 181 -4.75 -23.01 5.19
CA PRO A 181 -3.52 -23.73 4.85
C PRO A 181 -2.69 -24.08 6.09
N CYS A 182 -2.87 -23.35 7.19
CA CYS A 182 -2.12 -23.56 8.42
C CYS A 182 -2.94 -24.41 9.39
N TRP A 183 -2.27 -25.39 9.99
CA TRP A 183 -2.80 -26.16 11.10
C TRP A 183 -1.63 -26.72 11.89
N GLN A 184 -1.47 -26.28 13.13
CA GLN A 184 -0.33 -26.64 13.99
C GLN A 184 1.04 -26.27 13.39
N ASN A 185 1.07 -25.28 12.50
CA ASN A 185 2.30 -24.75 11.90
C ASN A 185 2.89 -23.63 12.75
N SER A 186 4.22 -23.49 12.67
CA SER A 186 4.91 -22.28 13.14
C SER A 186 4.53 -21.08 12.26
N GLU A 187 4.73 -19.85 12.76
CA GLU A 187 4.49 -18.61 12.01
C GLU A 187 5.23 -18.60 10.65
N SER A 188 6.51 -19.00 10.65
CA SER A 188 7.33 -18.99 9.43
C SER A 188 6.94 -20.08 8.44
N ASP A 189 6.45 -21.22 8.92
CA ASP A 189 5.95 -22.28 8.05
C ASP A 189 4.57 -21.96 7.49
N CYS A 190 3.70 -21.37 8.30
CA CYS A 190 2.38 -20.93 7.87
C CYS A 190 2.46 -19.91 6.72
N LEU A 191 3.35 -18.92 6.81
CA LEU A 191 3.51 -17.93 5.74
C LEU A 191 3.94 -18.57 4.40
N LYS A 192 4.77 -19.61 4.42
CA LYS A 192 5.16 -20.35 3.19
C LYS A 192 3.98 -21.07 2.53
N LEU A 193 2.92 -21.35 3.29
CA LEU A 193 1.75 -22.06 2.80
C LEU A 193 0.71 -21.13 2.15
N ALA A 194 0.87 -19.81 2.24
CA ALA A 194 -0.05 -18.86 1.63
C ALA A 194 -0.19 -19.06 0.10
N ASP A 195 0.90 -19.40 -0.60
CA ASP A 195 0.87 -19.68 -2.04
C ASP A 195 0.18 -21.01 -2.43
N SER A 196 -0.10 -21.88 -1.45
CA SER A 196 -0.73 -23.18 -1.69
C SER A 196 -2.17 -23.07 -2.24
N ALA A 197 -2.80 -21.91 -2.11
CA ALA A 197 -4.09 -21.63 -2.73
C ALA A 197 -4.07 -21.92 -4.23
N THR A 198 -2.99 -21.55 -4.94
CA THR A 198 -2.83 -21.82 -6.38
C THR A 198 -2.92 -23.33 -6.69
N VAL A 199 -2.26 -24.15 -5.86
CA VAL A 199 -2.25 -25.61 -6.02
C VAL A 199 -3.64 -26.20 -5.75
N ALA A 200 -4.32 -25.73 -4.71
CA ALA A 200 -5.68 -26.14 -4.39
C ALA A 200 -6.64 -25.84 -5.55
N ILE A 201 -6.57 -24.64 -6.11
CA ILE A 201 -7.40 -24.20 -7.25
C ILE A 201 -7.16 -25.07 -8.47
N GLN A 202 -5.89 -25.31 -8.81
CA GLN A 202 -5.53 -26.14 -9.96
C GLN A 202 -5.96 -27.60 -9.79
N GLY A 203 -5.88 -28.14 -8.58
CA GLY A 203 -6.35 -29.49 -8.25
C GLY A 203 -7.86 -29.63 -8.47
N VAL A 204 -8.66 -28.73 -7.91
CA VAL A 204 -10.12 -28.71 -8.07
C VAL A 204 -10.52 -28.50 -9.53
N ARG A 205 -9.83 -27.59 -10.25
CA ARG A 205 -10.06 -27.33 -11.68
C ARG A 205 -9.79 -28.57 -12.53
N SER A 206 -8.67 -29.23 -12.29
CA SER A 206 -8.26 -30.43 -13.03
C SER A 206 -9.25 -31.56 -12.82
N LEU A 207 -9.67 -31.80 -11.58
CA LEU A 207 -10.65 -32.84 -11.26
C LEU A 207 -12.02 -32.55 -11.89
N THR A 208 -12.48 -31.29 -11.80
CA THR A 208 -13.73 -30.83 -12.41
C THR A 208 -13.72 -31.05 -13.91
N ARG A 209 -12.66 -30.61 -14.60
CA ARG A 209 -12.50 -30.77 -16.04
C ARG A 209 -12.42 -32.24 -16.45
N GLN A 210 -11.68 -33.07 -15.71
CA GLN A 210 -11.54 -34.49 -15.97
C GLN A 210 -12.90 -35.21 -15.89
N ILE A 211 -13.71 -34.89 -14.89
CA ILE A 211 -14.98 -35.59 -14.68
C ILE A 211 -16.10 -35.00 -15.53
N LEU A 212 -16.26 -33.69 -15.58
CA LEU A 212 -17.38 -33.05 -16.29
C LEU A 212 -17.10 -32.79 -17.78
N GLY A 213 -15.83 -32.86 -18.21
CA GLY A 213 -15.43 -32.52 -19.58
C GLY A 213 -15.43 -31.01 -19.87
N ARG A 214 -15.69 -30.17 -18.86
CA ARG A 214 -15.69 -28.70 -18.95
C ARG A 214 -15.22 -28.09 -17.64
N GLU A 215 -14.71 -26.86 -17.70
CA GLU A 215 -14.44 -26.07 -16.50
C GLU A 215 -15.73 -25.41 -16.01
N LEU A 216 -15.80 -25.22 -14.69
CA LEU A 216 -16.81 -24.41 -14.02
C LEU A 216 -16.07 -23.31 -13.24
N PRO A 217 -16.73 -22.18 -12.94
CA PRO A 217 -16.22 -21.24 -11.94
C PRO A 217 -15.86 -21.95 -10.64
N ILE A 218 -14.77 -21.52 -10.02
CA ILE A 218 -14.27 -22.08 -8.76
C ILE A 218 -14.19 -20.95 -7.73
N GLY A 219 -14.64 -21.23 -6.52
CA GLY A 219 -14.53 -20.31 -5.40
C GLY A 219 -13.90 -20.92 -4.15
N ILE A 220 -13.17 -20.09 -3.41
CA ILE A 220 -12.74 -20.38 -2.03
C ILE A 220 -13.67 -19.59 -1.12
N THR A 221 -14.80 -20.17 -0.78
CA THR A 221 -15.90 -19.44 -0.13
C THR A 221 -15.73 -19.25 1.36
N GLU A 222 -14.70 -19.85 1.95
CA GLU A 222 -14.29 -19.57 3.30
C GLU A 222 -12.79 -19.79 3.42
N TRP A 223 -12.06 -18.76 3.84
CA TRP A 223 -10.63 -18.87 4.08
C TRP A 223 -10.13 -17.93 5.16
N ASN A 224 -9.15 -18.40 5.92
CA ASN A 224 -8.20 -17.58 6.66
C ASN A 224 -6.91 -18.39 6.85
N PHE A 225 -5.95 -17.90 7.64
CA PHE A 225 -4.66 -18.58 7.79
C PHE A 225 -4.76 -19.94 8.47
N ASP A 226 -5.52 -20.05 9.57
CA ASP A 226 -5.63 -21.25 10.39
C ASP A 226 -7.09 -21.43 10.85
N PRO A 227 -7.62 -22.67 10.89
CA PRO A 227 -9.01 -22.93 11.28
C PRO A 227 -9.20 -23.04 12.81
N GLY A 228 -8.15 -22.83 13.61
CA GLY A 228 -8.19 -22.92 15.06
C GLY A 228 -9.17 -21.92 15.69
N ASN A 229 -9.75 -22.32 16.82
CA ASN A 229 -10.68 -21.50 17.59
C ASN A 229 -10.33 -21.56 19.09
N PRO A 230 -9.49 -20.65 19.62
CA PRO A 230 -8.87 -19.52 18.91
C PRO A 230 -7.72 -19.99 17.99
N PRO A 231 -7.41 -19.21 16.94
CA PRO A 231 -6.27 -19.50 16.07
C PRO A 231 -4.94 -19.18 16.76
N PRO A 232 -3.79 -19.61 16.22
CA PRO A 232 -2.48 -19.29 16.78
C PRO A 232 -2.22 -17.79 16.92
N ALA A 233 -1.64 -17.37 18.06
CA ALA A 233 -1.45 -15.97 18.42
C ALA A 233 -0.58 -15.16 17.45
N TYR A 234 0.22 -15.80 16.58
CA TYR A 234 0.96 -15.08 15.55
C TYR A 234 0.04 -14.44 14.50
N GLY A 235 -1.21 -14.89 14.38
CA GLY A 235 -2.24 -14.25 13.55
C GLY A 235 -2.54 -12.80 13.95
N GLU A 236 -2.32 -12.44 15.23
CA GLU A 236 -2.52 -11.07 15.73
C GLU A 236 -1.38 -10.11 15.33
N LYS A 237 -0.25 -10.64 14.85
CA LYS A 237 0.87 -9.80 14.44
C LYS A 237 0.57 -9.16 13.09
N SER A 238 0.59 -7.83 13.07
CA SER A 238 0.25 -7.04 11.89
C SER A 238 1.12 -7.37 10.67
N ASP A 239 2.41 -7.64 10.85
CA ASP A 239 3.34 -7.99 9.78
C ASP A 239 3.02 -9.36 9.18
N PHE A 240 2.77 -10.38 10.02
CA PHE A 240 2.39 -11.71 9.59
C PHE A 240 1.07 -11.71 8.80
N ILE A 241 -0.02 -11.19 9.40
CA ILE A 241 -1.35 -11.32 8.78
C ILE A 241 -1.47 -10.47 7.51
N THR A 242 -0.75 -9.34 7.44
CA THR A 242 -0.67 -8.52 6.22
C THR A 242 0.06 -9.26 5.11
N ALA A 243 1.21 -9.88 5.42
CA ALA A 243 1.99 -10.65 4.45
C ALA A 243 1.21 -11.88 3.96
N PHE A 244 0.65 -12.67 4.87
CA PHE A 244 -0.17 -13.84 4.55
C PHE A 244 -1.34 -13.48 3.64
N THR A 245 -2.10 -12.44 4.00
CA THR A 245 -3.31 -12.02 3.25
C THR A 245 -2.97 -11.57 1.84
N ARG A 246 -1.91 -10.75 1.67
CA ARG A 246 -1.48 -10.30 0.34
C ARG A 246 -1.01 -11.47 -0.52
N GLN A 247 -0.23 -12.39 0.05
CA GLN A 247 0.29 -13.55 -0.66
C GLN A 247 -0.83 -14.53 -1.05
N ALA A 248 -1.77 -14.82 -0.14
CA ALA A 248 -2.93 -15.67 -0.40
C ALA A 248 -3.81 -15.08 -1.53
N LEU A 249 -4.13 -13.79 -1.48
CA LEU A 249 -4.91 -13.13 -2.54
C LEU A 249 -4.18 -13.15 -3.89
N GLN A 250 -2.86 -12.92 -3.91
CA GLN A 250 -2.06 -13.01 -5.14
C GLN A 250 -2.06 -14.43 -5.71
N ALA A 251 -1.98 -15.46 -4.86
CA ALA A 251 -2.09 -16.85 -5.24
C ALA A 251 -3.47 -17.19 -5.80
N MET A 252 -4.55 -16.69 -5.19
CA MET A 252 -5.92 -16.86 -5.69
C MET A 252 -6.12 -16.19 -7.06
N ILE A 253 -5.60 -14.96 -7.23
CA ILE A 253 -5.66 -14.23 -8.50
C ILE A 253 -4.89 -14.98 -9.60
N SER A 254 -3.64 -15.38 -9.33
CA SER A 254 -2.81 -16.11 -10.29
C SER A 254 -3.35 -17.52 -10.60
N GLY A 255 -4.03 -18.16 -9.65
CA GLY A 255 -4.78 -19.41 -9.86
C GLY A 255 -6.06 -19.23 -10.71
N GLY A 256 -6.42 -18.00 -11.03
CA GLY A 256 -7.62 -17.66 -11.81
C GLY A 256 -8.91 -17.99 -11.06
N LEU A 257 -8.93 -17.79 -9.75
CA LEU A 257 -10.11 -18.00 -8.90
C LEU A 257 -11.23 -17.04 -9.30
N THR A 258 -12.49 -17.51 -9.25
CA THR A 258 -13.64 -16.70 -9.66
C THR A 258 -14.24 -15.90 -8.49
N PHE A 259 -14.28 -16.46 -7.29
CA PHE A 259 -14.81 -15.77 -6.12
C PHE A 259 -14.15 -16.28 -4.84
N ALA A 260 -14.04 -15.42 -3.83
CA ALA A 260 -13.53 -15.83 -2.53
C ALA A 260 -14.12 -14.99 -1.41
N CYS A 261 -14.25 -15.58 -0.22
CA CYS A 261 -14.68 -14.85 0.96
C CYS A 261 -13.76 -15.15 2.14
N GLN A 262 -13.11 -14.12 2.65
CA GLN A 262 -12.31 -14.20 3.87
C GLN A 262 -13.24 -14.47 5.06
N PHE A 263 -12.81 -15.32 5.99
CA PHE A 263 -13.51 -15.59 7.24
C PHE A 263 -12.82 -14.86 8.40
N ASP A 264 -13.39 -13.86 9.05
CA ASP A 264 -14.77 -13.33 8.96
C ASP A 264 -14.81 -11.79 8.96
N ALA A 265 -15.96 -11.17 8.67
CA ALA A 265 -16.12 -9.73 8.74
C ALA A 265 -16.05 -9.19 10.19
N ALA A 266 -17.00 -9.58 11.04
CA ALA A 266 -17.17 -9.00 12.38
C ALA A 266 -18.16 -9.80 13.27
N SER A 267 -18.12 -11.14 13.21
CA SER A 267 -19.07 -11.97 13.96
C SER A 267 -18.58 -12.40 15.35
N TYR A 268 -17.37 -12.00 15.75
CA TYR A 268 -16.57 -12.54 16.86
C TYR A 268 -16.06 -13.96 16.59
N ALA A 269 -15.73 -14.26 15.33
CA ALA A 269 -15.25 -15.57 14.92
C ALA A 269 -13.82 -15.81 15.44
N GLY A 270 -13.54 -17.02 15.93
CA GLY A 270 -12.22 -17.31 16.50
C GLY A 270 -11.92 -16.49 17.75
N TYR A 271 -12.92 -16.11 18.55
CA TYR A 271 -12.82 -15.11 19.64
C TYR A 271 -12.47 -13.70 19.13
N GLY A 272 -12.89 -13.36 17.91
CA GLY A 272 -12.61 -12.09 17.22
C GLY A 272 -11.25 -12.03 16.53
N HIS A 273 -10.42 -13.07 16.65
CA HIS A 273 -9.08 -13.13 16.07
C HIS A 273 -9.07 -13.35 14.55
N LEU A 274 -10.20 -13.81 13.98
CA LEU A 274 -10.35 -14.03 12.54
C LEU A 274 -11.11 -12.88 11.86
N ASP A 275 -11.61 -11.91 12.63
CA ASP A 275 -12.46 -10.85 12.11
C ASP A 275 -11.66 -9.75 11.36
N LEU A 276 -12.28 -9.11 10.38
CA LEU A 276 -11.78 -7.89 9.74
C LEU A 276 -11.94 -6.67 10.65
N PHE A 277 -12.92 -6.69 11.54
CA PHE A 277 -13.20 -5.62 12.49
C PHE A 277 -13.24 -6.14 13.92
N ASP A 278 -12.61 -5.40 14.82
CA ASP A 278 -12.69 -5.66 16.24
C ASP A 278 -14.06 -5.19 16.77
N VAL A 279 -14.91 -6.15 17.15
CA VAL A 279 -16.27 -5.90 17.63
C VAL A 279 -16.35 -5.26 19.01
N GLU A 280 -15.25 -5.20 19.76
CA GLU A 280 -15.23 -4.55 21.07
C GLU A 280 -14.87 -3.06 20.93
N THR A 281 -13.97 -2.73 20.00
CA THR A 281 -13.40 -1.37 19.82
C THR A 281 -13.88 -0.65 18.57
N ASN A 282 -14.56 -1.33 17.66
CA ASN A 282 -14.91 -0.89 16.31
C ASN A 282 -13.72 -0.60 15.38
N ALA A 283 -12.51 -1.01 15.77
CA ALA A 283 -11.32 -0.76 14.97
C ALA A 283 -11.18 -1.79 13.84
N PRO A 284 -10.87 -1.37 12.60
CA PRO A 284 -10.46 -2.32 11.56
C PRO A 284 -9.14 -2.99 11.93
N ARG A 285 -9.05 -4.31 11.71
CA ARG A 285 -7.86 -5.13 11.97
C ARG A 285 -6.90 -5.09 10.77
N PRO A 286 -5.61 -5.45 10.95
CA PRO A 286 -4.63 -5.38 9.86
C PRO A 286 -5.02 -6.15 8.58
N GLN A 287 -5.74 -7.26 8.72
CA GLN A 287 -6.24 -8.03 7.57
C GLN A 287 -7.21 -7.24 6.69
N TYR A 288 -8.07 -6.38 7.27
CA TYR A 288 -8.95 -5.49 6.51
C TYR A 288 -8.16 -4.55 5.60
N TYR A 289 -7.13 -3.89 6.16
CA TYR A 289 -6.28 -2.98 5.39
C TYR A 289 -5.54 -3.73 4.28
N ALA A 290 -5.02 -4.93 4.57
CA ALA A 290 -4.36 -5.75 3.57
C ALA A 290 -5.29 -6.10 2.39
N MET A 291 -6.55 -6.49 2.66
CA MET A 291 -7.53 -6.77 1.62
C MET A 291 -7.93 -5.50 0.84
N ARG A 292 -8.25 -4.40 1.54
CA ARG A 292 -8.57 -3.10 0.93
C ARG A 292 -7.48 -2.66 -0.04
N ASP A 293 -6.21 -2.76 0.37
CA ASP A 293 -5.08 -2.35 -0.45
C ASP A 293 -4.94 -3.20 -1.72
N VAL A 294 -5.25 -4.51 -1.65
CA VAL A 294 -5.28 -5.38 -2.84
C VAL A 294 -6.48 -5.02 -3.73
N ILE A 295 -7.67 -4.81 -3.16
CA ILE A 295 -8.87 -4.40 -3.91
C ILE A 295 -8.60 -3.13 -4.73
N ALA A 296 -7.98 -2.13 -4.11
CA ALA A 296 -7.68 -0.85 -4.75
C ALA A 296 -6.76 -0.98 -5.97
N GLN A 297 -5.91 -2.02 -6.03
CA GLN A 297 -5.06 -2.27 -7.19
C GLN A 297 -5.89 -2.62 -8.43
N TYR A 298 -6.92 -3.45 -8.25
CA TYR A 298 -7.68 -4.04 -9.36
C TYR A 298 -8.97 -3.28 -9.71
N TYR A 299 -9.63 -2.61 -8.74
CA TYR A 299 -10.91 -1.92 -8.96
C TYR A 299 -10.86 -0.94 -10.16
N PRO A 300 -11.78 -1.05 -11.13
CA PRO A 300 -11.65 -0.37 -12.42
C PRO A 300 -12.06 1.10 -12.40
N GLY A 301 -12.92 1.54 -11.47
CA GLY A 301 -13.50 2.90 -11.49
C GLY A 301 -14.37 3.17 -12.72
N SER A 302 -15.57 3.70 -12.55
CA SER A 302 -16.53 3.91 -13.65
C SER A 302 -16.12 5.07 -14.58
N ALA A 303 -15.91 4.74 -15.86
CA ALA A 303 -15.92 5.71 -16.96
C ALA A 303 -17.36 5.85 -17.52
N GLY A 304 -17.98 7.05 -17.46
CA GLY A 304 -19.14 7.40 -18.31
C GLY A 304 -20.24 8.33 -17.75
N THR A 305 -20.21 9.60 -18.21
CA THR A 305 -21.34 10.53 -18.46
C THR A 305 -22.29 11.00 -17.34
N GLN A 306 -21.91 12.06 -16.64
CA GLN A 306 -22.77 13.21 -16.32
C GLN A 306 -21.91 14.48 -16.43
N ALA A 307 -22.53 15.62 -16.77
CA ALA A 307 -21.85 16.90 -16.95
C ALA A 307 -20.87 17.16 -15.80
N ARG A 308 -19.58 17.23 -16.15
CA ARG A 308 -18.44 17.32 -15.23
C ARG A 308 -18.59 18.55 -14.34
N GLN A 309 -18.99 18.31 -13.09
CA GLN A 309 -18.61 19.13 -11.95
C GLN A 309 -17.74 18.25 -11.05
N PRO A 310 -16.55 18.71 -10.64
CA PRO A 310 -15.49 17.85 -10.13
C PRO A 310 -15.74 17.48 -8.67
N SER A 311 -15.85 16.19 -8.36
CA SER A 311 -15.66 15.71 -6.99
C SER A 311 -14.19 15.40 -6.78
N SER A 312 -13.43 16.43 -6.41
CA SER A 312 -12.07 16.36 -5.91
C SER A 312 -12.05 15.69 -4.54
N GLN A 313 -11.55 14.46 -4.47
CA GLN A 313 -10.75 14.07 -3.31
C GLN A 313 -9.35 13.77 -3.86
N LEU A 314 -8.51 14.80 -3.74
CA LEU A 314 -7.11 14.82 -4.10
C LEU A 314 -6.41 13.65 -3.40
N ARG A 315 -5.82 12.74 -4.20
CA ARG A 315 -4.73 11.86 -3.73
C ARG A 315 -3.46 12.65 -3.41
N ALA A 316 -3.39 13.88 -3.93
CA ALA A 316 -2.28 14.77 -3.77
C ALA A 316 -2.04 15.17 -2.31
N SER A 317 -0.76 15.33 -2.02
CA SER A 317 -0.22 16.21 -0.98
C SER A 317 0.01 17.60 -1.60
N PRO A 318 -1.00 18.47 -1.74
CA PRO A 318 -0.77 19.74 -2.42
C PRO A 318 0.26 20.55 -1.62
N LEU A 319 1.22 21.13 -2.35
CA LEU A 319 2.18 22.06 -1.80
C LEU A 319 1.47 23.38 -1.48
N VAL A 320 1.43 23.75 -0.21
CA VAL A 320 0.67 24.89 0.32
C VAL A 320 1.52 26.03 0.84
N SER A 321 2.86 25.93 0.85
CA SER A 321 3.75 27.01 1.30
C SER A 321 4.09 28.03 0.22
N ARG A 322 4.22 27.62 -1.05
CA ARG A 322 4.77 28.51 -2.10
C ARG A 322 3.94 29.78 -2.30
N GLY A 323 4.62 30.92 -2.35
CA GLY A 323 4.04 32.25 -2.49
C GLY A 323 3.22 32.75 -1.28
N LYS A 324 3.21 32.02 -0.16
CA LYS A 324 2.51 32.45 1.06
C LYS A 324 3.27 33.60 1.76
N PRO A 325 2.57 34.44 2.54
CA PRO A 325 3.25 35.45 3.36
C PRO A 325 4.21 34.78 4.35
N ALA A 326 5.47 35.20 4.30
CA ALA A 326 6.52 34.78 5.20
C ALA A 326 7.11 35.99 5.93
N PHE A 327 7.39 35.83 7.22
CA PHE A 327 7.95 36.87 8.08
C PHE A 327 9.13 36.30 8.83
N CYS A 328 10.22 37.04 8.93
CA CYS A 328 11.42 36.59 9.61
C CYS A 328 11.92 37.63 10.61
N SER A 329 12.64 37.15 11.63
CA SER A 329 13.37 37.95 12.61
C SER A 329 14.82 37.50 12.64
N ALA A 330 15.74 38.46 12.72
CA ALA A 330 17.18 38.20 12.68
C ALA A 330 17.58 37.39 11.43
N ASN A 331 17.02 37.77 10.28
CA ASN A 331 17.45 37.32 8.95
C ASN A 331 18.41 38.38 8.41
N ASP A 332 19.71 38.09 8.43
CA ASP A 332 20.79 39.07 8.26
C ASP A 332 21.04 39.44 6.76
N ASP A 333 19.99 39.85 6.03
CA ASP A 333 20.01 40.32 4.64
C ASP A 333 20.41 39.27 3.57
N GLY A 334 19.97 38.02 3.72
CA GLY A 334 19.99 37.07 2.60
C GLY A 334 19.23 37.64 1.37
N PRO A 335 19.74 37.46 0.13
CA PRO A 335 19.03 37.92 -1.07
C PRO A 335 17.60 37.35 -1.11
N GLY A 336 16.61 38.15 -1.50
CA GLY A 336 15.20 37.72 -1.56
C GLY A 336 14.38 37.91 -0.27
N GLY A 337 15.02 38.18 0.88
CA GLY A 337 14.32 38.45 2.14
C GLY A 337 13.44 37.27 2.62
N PRO A 338 12.40 37.51 3.45
CA PRO A 338 11.55 36.44 3.97
C PRO A 338 10.84 35.59 2.90
N ALA A 339 10.66 36.12 1.69
CA ALA A 339 9.96 35.40 0.62
C ALA A 339 10.81 34.28 -0.01
N ALA A 340 12.13 34.30 0.18
CA ALA A 340 13.03 33.29 -0.38
C ALA A 340 12.60 31.86 0.03
N ILE A 341 12.26 31.66 1.30
CA ILE A 341 11.89 30.35 1.87
C ILE A 341 10.53 29.79 1.39
N VAL A 342 9.87 30.43 0.43
CA VAL A 342 8.57 30.04 -0.13
C VAL A 342 8.49 30.34 -1.64
N ASP A 343 9.60 30.57 -2.34
CA ASP A 343 9.57 31.07 -3.73
C ASP A 343 9.66 29.96 -4.80
N GLY A 344 9.97 28.73 -4.42
CA GLY A 344 10.11 27.58 -5.30
C GLY A 344 11.47 27.45 -6.00
N HIS A 345 12.48 28.23 -5.60
CA HIS A 345 13.82 28.21 -6.19
C HIS A 345 14.86 27.68 -5.21
N TYR A 346 15.75 26.82 -5.70
CA TYR A 346 16.77 26.15 -4.91
C TYR A 346 18.16 26.53 -5.45
N GLY A 347 19.13 26.76 -4.56
CA GLY A 347 20.51 27.11 -4.94
C GLY A 347 20.69 28.43 -5.70
N ASN A 348 19.68 29.30 -5.71
CA ASN A 348 19.71 30.60 -6.43
C ASN A 348 20.40 31.72 -5.64
N TRP A 349 21.01 31.41 -4.49
CA TRP A 349 21.57 32.37 -3.53
C TRP A 349 20.55 33.34 -2.93
N ALA A 350 19.24 33.03 -3.01
CA ALA A 350 18.23 33.64 -2.19
C ALA A 350 17.92 32.71 -1.02
N PHE A 351 17.99 33.21 0.22
CA PHE A 351 17.87 32.37 1.40
C PHE A 351 17.53 33.17 2.65
N TRP A 352 17.01 32.48 3.66
CA TRP A 352 17.10 32.92 5.03
C TRP A 352 18.51 32.64 5.57
N HIS A 353 19.18 33.71 5.99
CA HIS A 353 20.53 33.68 6.57
C HIS A 353 20.50 34.04 8.05
N GLY A 354 21.33 33.38 8.84
CA GLY A 354 21.66 33.85 10.17
C GLY A 354 22.99 33.31 10.66
N THR A 355 23.59 34.03 11.60
CA THR A 355 24.84 33.67 12.29
C THR A 355 24.59 33.34 13.75
N ASP A 356 25.56 32.75 14.45
CA ASP A 356 25.54 32.55 15.90
C ASP A 356 25.18 33.82 16.72
N ARG A 357 25.54 35.00 16.21
CA ARG A 357 25.21 36.32 16.78
C ARG A 357 23.76 36.75 16.60
N SER A 358 23.07 36.19 15.61
CA SER A 358 21.68 36.48 15.26
C SER A 358 20.67 35.56 15.98
N LEU A 359 21.16 34.52 16.66
CA LEU A 359 20.30 33.51 17.28
C LEU A 359 19.64 34.01 18.58
N PRO A 360 18.36 33.66 18.84
CA PRO A 360 17.49 32.86 17.98
C PRO A 360 16.98 33.65 16.77
N SER A 361 17.14 33.06 15.60
CA SER A 361 16.58 33.58 14.35
C SER A 361 15.35 32.75 13.99
N TRP A 362 14.31 33.35 13.42
CA TRP A 362 13.11 32.61 13.03
C TRP A 362 12.47 33.13 11.75
N CYS A 363 11.82 32.23 11.03
CA CYS A 363 10.87 32.55 9.97
C CYS A 363 9.53 31.85 10.22
N ALA A 364 8.43 32.55 9.95
CA ALA A 364 7.07 32.09 10.10
C ALA A 364 6.30 32.25 8.78
N ILE A 365 5.57 31.20 8.39
CA ILE A 365 4.78 31.14 7.17
C ILE A 365 3.30 31.11 7.54
N HIS A 366 2.52 32.02 6.96
CA HIS A 366 1.06 31.99 7.05
C HIS A 366 0.48 31.02 6.03
N VAL A 367 0.35 29.76 6.42
CA VAL A 367 -0.20 28.68 5.57
C VAL A 367 -1.67 28.96 5.21
N GLY A 368 -2.41 29.49 6.18
CA GLY A 368 -3.86 29.64 6.14
C GLY A 368 -4.59 28.47 6.78
N SER A 369 -5.91 28.59 6.91
CA SER A 369 -6.77 27.55 7.46
C SER A 369 -7.08 26.46 6.43
N GLY A 370 -7.31 25.22 6.89
CA GLY A 370 -7.76 24.12 6.04
C GLY A 370 -7.04 22.82 6.37
N PRO A 371 -5.70 22.79 6.30
CA PRO A 371 -4.94 21.61 6.68
C PRO A 371 -5.14 21.25 8.16
N SER A 372 -5.32 19.97 8.43
CA SER A 372 -5.29 19.37 9.77
C SER A 372 -3.93 18.72 10.08
N ARG A 373 -3.13 18.43 9.06
CA ARG A 373 -1.76 17.91 9.15
C ARG A 373 -0.92 18.51 8.02
N LEU A 374 0.36 18.77 8.31
CA LEU A 374 1.34 19.24 7.32
C LEU A 374 2.59 18.37 7.37
N LEU A 375 3.14 18.00 6.21
CA LEU A 375 4.52 17.55 6.12
C LEU A 375 5.37 18.78 5.77
N LEU A 376 6.28 19.16 6.66
CA LEU A 376 7.25 20.22 6.42
C LEU A 376 8.54 19.62 5.91
N ILE A 377 9.12 20.16 4.83
CA ILE A 377 10.50 19.91 4.41
C ILE A 377 11.21 21.25 4.32
N TRP A 378 12.29 21.42 5.09
CA TRP A 378 13.20 22.56 4.89
C TRP A 378 14.45 22.09 4.16
N THR A 379 15.03 22.97 3.34
CA THR A 379 16.17 22.65 2.47
C THR A 379 17.24 23.73 2.52
N SER A 380 18.51 23.28 2.55
CA SER A 380 19.73 24.07 2.43
C SER A 380 20.63 23.42 1.38
N ASP A 381 20.56 23.82 0.11
CA ASP A 381 21.31 23.17 -0.96
C ASP A 381 22.77 23.66 -1.11
N TYR A 382 23.24 24.56 -0.24
CA TYR A 382 24.65 25.01 -0.20
C TYR A 382 25.63 24.02 0.44
N VAL A 383 25.19 22.79 0.69
CA VAL A 383 26.00 21.66 1.15
C VAL A 383 25.84 20.53 0.15
N PHE A 384 26.95 19.90 -0.23
CA PHE A 384 26.91 18.79 -1.18
C PHE A 384 26.32 17.52 -0.55
N ASP A 385 26.93 17.04 0.54
CA ASP A 385 26.52 15.80 1.20
C ASP A 385 25.28 16.00 2.07
N TYR A 386 24.36 15.03 2.04
CA TYR A 386 23.17 15.04 2.89
C TYR A 386 23.51 15.23 4.38
N LEU A 387 24.55 14.55 4.88
CA LEU A 387 25.06 14.70 6.25
C LEU A 387 26.36 15.48 6.27
N SER A 388 26.41 16.59 7.02
CA SER A 388 27.60 17.41 7.18
C SER A 388 27.69 18.02 8.58
N ASP A 389 28.92 18.08 9.13
CA ASP A 389 29.23 18.75 10.40
C ASP A 389 29.77 20.18 10.20
N SER A 390 29.98 20.61 8.96
CA SER A 390 30.61 21.89 8.61
C SER A 390 29.83 22.74 7.61
N GLY A 391 28.77 22.19 7.03
CA GLY A 391 27.88 22.93 6.14
C GLY A 391 27.10 24.03 6.86
N PRO A 392 26.67 25.10 6.15
CA PRO A 392 25.87 26.16 6.75
C PRO A 392 24.41 25.72 6.95
N THR A 393 24.16 24.71 7.79
CA THR A 393 22.83 24.19 8.10
C THR A 393 22.47 24.45 9.57
N PRO A 394 21.17 24.55 9.91
CA PRO A 394 20.76 24.65 11.31
C PRO A 394 21.25 23.43 12.10
N ARG A 395 21.98 23.66 13.20
CA ARG A 395 22.40 22.61 14.15
C ARG A 395 21.31 22.30 15.15
N SER A 396 20.63 23.34 15.64
CA SER A 396 19.53 23.21 16.58
C SER A 396 18.40 24.15 16.18
N TYR A 397 17.16 23.67 16.26
CA TYR A 397 15.98 24.43 15.90
C TYR A 397 14.72 23.86 16.52
N THR A 398 13.64 24.64 16.48
CA THR A 398 12.29 24.20 16.83
C THR A 398 11.32 24.48 15.70
N ILE A 399 10.28 23.66 15.59
CA ILE A 399 9.13 23.89 14.71
C ILE A 399 7.90 24.07 15.59
N ALA A 400 7.17 25.17 15.39
CA ALA A 400 6.00 25.53 16.17
C ALA A 400 4.83 25.94 15.27
N VAL A 401 3.61 25.83 15.80
CA VAL A 401 2.37 26.21 15.11
C VAL A 401 1.57 27.22 15.93
N SER A 402 0.78 28.05 15.25
CA SER A 402 -0.14 28.99 15.89
C SER A 402 -1.44 29.14 15.09
N ALA A 403 -2.53 29.41 15.81
CA ALA A 403 -3.84 29.72 15.22
C ALA A 403 -4.10 31.22 15.10
N ASN A 404 -3.35 32.05 15.84
CA ASN A 404 -3.73 33.45 16.09
C ASN A 404 -2.57 34.45 15.99
N SER A 405 -1.47 34.08 15.34
CA SER A 405 -0.44 35.06 14.96
C SER A 405 -0.94 35.92 13.80
N SER A 406 -0.44 37.15 13.71
CA SER A 406 -0.66 38.07 12.58
C SER A 406 0.60 38.28 11.73
N ASN A 407 1.79 38.08 12.30
CA ASN A 407 3.07 38.40 11.65
C ASN A 407 4.25 37.52 12.08
N GLY A 408 4.01 36.38 12.74
CA GLY A 408 5.06 35.50 13.26
C GLY A 408 5.65 35.91 14.62
N SER A 409 5.59 37.19 14.99
CA SER A 409 6.18 37.70 16.26
C SER A 409 5.22 37.63 17.45
N ASP A 410 3.92 37.61 17.18
CA ASP A 410 2.81 37.60 18.14
C ASP A 410 2.09 36.24 18.17
N GLY A 411 1.01 36.15 18.93
CA GLY A 411 0.18 34.94 19.02
C GLY A 411 0.70 33.90 20.01
N SER A 412 -0.07 32.83 20.15
CA SER A 412 0.25 31.70 21.03
C SER A 412 0.87 30.57 20.20
N TRP A 413 2.11 30.21 20.50
CA TRP A 413 2.89 29.22 19.76
C TRP A 413 2.99 27.91 20.51
N LYS A 414 2.67 26.81 19.83
CA LYS A 414 2.86 25.44 20.31
C LYS A 414 4.03 24.80 19.56
N THR A 415 5.13 24.55 20.26
CA THR A 415 6.26 23.79 19.70
C THR A 415 5.86 22.33 19.52
N LEU A 416 6.07 21.81 18.31
CA LEU A 416 5.79 20.42 17.93
C LEU A 416 7.06 19.60 17.75
N ALA A 417 8.15 20.24 17.28
CA ALA A 417 9.44 19.59 17.12
C ALA A 417 10.53 20.43 17.79
N THR A 418 11.46 19.74 18.43
CA THR A 418 12.71 20.30 18.94
C THR A 418 13.82 19.41 18.45
N VAL A 419 14.69 19.96 17.61
CA VAL A 419 15.84 19.26 17.08
C VAL A 419 17.08 19.86 17.71
N SER A 420 17.82 19.02 18.42
CA SER A 420 19.21 19.27 18.76
C SER A 420 20.07 18.40 17.86
N ALA A 421 21.26 18.88 17.56
CA ALA A 421 22.28 18.09 16.89
C ALA A 421 21.94 17.59 15.46
N ASN A 422 21.26 18.42 14.67
CA ASN A 422 21.06 18.16 13.25
C ASN A 422 22.39 18.16 12.48
N ARG A 423 22.50 17.26 11.49
CA ARG A 423 23.60 17.20 10.50
C ARG A 423 23.06 17.19 9.06
N ALA A 424 21.75 17.00 8.90
CA ALA A 424 21.12 16.91 7.59
C ALA A 424 21.05 18.30 6.94
N ARG A 425 21.18 18.38 5.61
CA ARG A 425 21.00 19.63 4.85
C ARG A 425 19.56 19.88 4.39
N ASN A 426 18.73 18.85 4.39
CA ASN A 426 17.29 18.94 4.19
C ASN A 426 16.61 17.90 5.07
N ARG A 427 15.42 18.21 5.61
CA ARG A 427 14.78 17.31 6.58
C ARG A 427 13.28 17.52 6.69
N GLU A 428 12.58 16.41 6.88
CA GLU A 428 11.13 16.42 7.09
C GLU A 428 10.69 16.52 8.56
N HIS A 429 9.48 17.03 8.76
CA HIS A 429 8.73 17.00 10.03
C HIS A 429 7.23 16.89 9.76
N LEU A 430 6.58 15.83 10.26
CA LEU A 430 5.12 15.73 10.27
C LEU A 430 4.51 16.54 11.43
N LEU A 431 3.63 17.48 11.10
CA LEU A 431 3.05 18.45 12.03
C LEU A 431 1.55 18.22 12.20
N SER A 432 1.08 18.17 13.46
CA SER A 432 -0.34 18.32 13.76
C SER A 432 -0.76 19.78 13.59
N PHE A 433 -1.73 20.05 12.72
CA PHE A 433 -2.08 21.40 12.28
C PHE A 433 -3.59 21.73 12.43
N SER A 434 -4.37 20.84 13.04
CA SER A 434 -5.81 21.07 13.23
C SER A 434 -6.09 22.36 14.00
N GLY A 435 -6.88 23.24 13.39
CA GLY A 435 -7.24 24.55 13.95
C GLY A 435 -6.10 25.59 13.93
N MET A 436 -4.97 25.29 13.28
CA MET A 436 -3.83 26.21 13.14
C MET A 436 -3.85 26.91 11.78
N SER A 437 -3.05 27.96 11.64
CA SER A 437 -2.90 28.73 10.38
C SER A 437 -1.46 29.17 10.09
N TRP A 438 -0.56 29.05 11.07
CA TRP A 438 0.85 29.43 10.96
C TRP A 438 1.79 28.31 11.35
N VAL A 439 2.89 28.19 10.62
CA VAL A 439 4.07 27.40 10.98
C VAL A 439 5.25 28.34 11.19
N LYS A 440 6.10 28.06 12.19
CA LYS A 440 7.34 28.80 12.45
C LYS A 440 8.49 27.84 12.69
N MET A 441 9.61 28.10 12.04
CA MET A 441 10.90 27.50 12.36
C MET A 441 11.74 28.53 13.11
N THR A 442 12.30 28.14 14.26
CA THR A 442 13.23 28.97 15.04
C THR A 442 14.56 28.25 15.15
N VAL A 443 15.61 28.78 14.54
CA VAL A 443 16.98 28.28 14.64
C VAL A 443 17.61 28.82 15.92
N THR A 444 18.23 27.93 16.68
CA THR A 444 18.84 28.21 17.99
C THR A 444 20.29 27.74 18.08
N GLY A 445 20.83 27.15 17.01
CA GLY A 445 22.26 26.83 16.91
C GLY A 445 22.70 26.59 15.47
N VAL A 446 23.94 26.94 15.16
CA VAL A 446 24.65 26.71 13.89
C VAL A 446 25.63 25.54 14.01
N GLN A 447 26.09 24.99 12.88
CA GLN A 447 27.09 23.91 12.91
C GLN A 447 28.39 24.38 13.55
N PRO A 448 28.96 23.64 14.52
CA PRO A 448 30.22 24.05 15.16
C PRO A 448 31.42 23.96 14.22
N GLY A 449 31.36 23.09 13.20
CA GLY A 449 32.41 22.95 12.19
C GLY A 449 32.29 23.93 11.03
N ASN A 450 31.21 24.72 10.96
CA ASN A 450 31.07 25.76 9.94
C ASN A 450 31.92 26.98 10.33
N ARG A 451 32.86 27.37 9.45
CA ARG A 451 33.83 28.43 9.74
C ARG A 451 33.21 29.82 9.84
N GLU A 452 32.14 30.05 9.09
CA GLU A 452 31.42 31.32 9.09
C GLU A 452 30.40 31.41 10.25
N HIS A 453 30.24 30.33 11.01
CA HIS A 453 29.28 30.20 12.11
C HIS A 453 27.86 30.59 11.69
N GLU A 454 27.43 30.11 10.52
CA GLU A 454 26.19 30.51 9.87
C GLU A 454 25.27 29.32 9.53
N PHE A 455 24.02 29.65 9.18
CA PHE A 455 23.10 28.75 8.49
C PHE A 455 22.43 29.47 7.32
N LEU A 456 22.04 28.68 6.31
CA LEU A 456 21.31 29.08 5.12
C LEU A 456 20.11 28.15 4.97
N ILE A 457 18.93 28.69 4.68
CA ILE A 457 17.74 27.91 4.30
C ILE A 457 17.13 28.56 3.06
N ASP A 458 17.02 27.77 2.01
CA ASP A 458 16.62 28.19 0.67
C ASP A 458 15.10 28.12 0.57
N GLU A 459 14.52 27.04 1.10
CA GLU A 459 13.11 26.70 0.91
C GLU A 459 12.54 25.99 2.13
N ILE A 460 11.27 26.26 2.43
CA ILE A 460 10.44 25.49 3.35
C ILE A 460 9.14 25.10 2.64
N ASP A 461 9.14 23.88 2.13
CA ASP A 461 7.96 23.27 1.51
C ASP A 461 7.01 22.72 2.58
N LEU A 462 5.73 23.09 2.51
CA LEU A 462 4.67 22.58 3.38
C LEU A 462 3.63 21.86 2.53
N PHE A 463 3.47 20.57 2.76
CA PHE A 463 2.50 19.74 2.04
C PHE A 463 1.28 19.49 2.90
N ASP A 464 0.07 19.72 2.37
CA ASP A 464 -1.15 19.34 3.07
C ASP A 464 -1.32 17.82 3.06
N VAL A 465 -1.08 17.20 4.21
CA VAL A 465 -1.18 15.74 4.40
C VAL A 465 -2.37 15.36 5.29
N SER A 466 -3.44 16.16 5.22
CA SER A 466 -4.66 15.95 5.98
C SER A 466 -5.43 14.71 5.57
N SER A 467 -5.29 14.27 4.31
CA SER A 467 -5.92 13.05 3.83
C SER A 467 -5.13 11.82 4.26
N GLN A 468 -5.82 10.68 4.42
CA GLN A 468 -5.19 9.43 4.86
C GLN A 468 -4.17 8.87 3.86
N THR A 469 -4.21 9.31 2.59
CA THR A 469 -3.32 8.82 1.51
C THR A 469 -2.18 9.77 1.18
N ALA A 470 -2.14 10.97 1.75
CA ALA A 470 -1.26 12.04 1.29
C ALA A 470 0.25 11.71 1.41
N LEU A 471 0.68 10.99 2.46
CA LEU A 471 2.09 10.60 2.59
C LEU A 471 2.55 9.57 1.54
N ASN A 472 1.64 8.96 0.79
CA ASN A 472 1.96 7.98 -0.26
C ASN A 472 2.52 8.63 -1.54
N ASP A 473 2.92 9.91 -1.50
CA ASP A 473 3.60 10.61 -2.59
C ASP A 473 4.80 11.42 -2.07
N SER A 474 5.63 10.75 -1.25
CA SER A 474 6.84 11.31 -0.64
C SER A 474 8.06 10.43 -0.94
N PHE A 475 9.17 11.08 -1.30
CA PHE A 475 10.38 10.43 -1.81
C PHE A 475 11.63 10.84 -1.03
N PHE A 476 12.33 9.86 -0.49
CA PHE A 476 13.71 10.01 -0.05
C PHE A 476 14.65 9.44 -1.12
N CYS A 477 15.46 10.31 -1.73
CA CYS A 477 16.44 9.92 -2.75
C CYS A 477 17.76 9.55 -2.06
N LEU A 478 17.91 8.28 -1.69
CA LEU A 478 19.11 7.73 -1.04
C LEU A 478 20.16 7.35 -2.09
N GLY A 479 21.33 7.98 -2.08
CA GLY A 479 22.34 7.59 -3.06
C GLY A 479 23.68 8.28 -2.95
N THR A 480 24.39 8.34 -4.07
CA THR A 480 25.78 8.78 -4.13
C THR A 480 25.90 10.27 -4.51
N SER A 481 27.09 10.70 -4.96
CA SER A 481 27.28 12.01 -5.61
C SER A 481 26.39 12.20 -6.85
N ILE A 482 26.05 11.13 -7.56
CA ILE A 482 25.14 11.18 -8.71
C ILE A 482 23.75 11.62 -8.26
N THR A 483 23.26 11.04 -7.17
CA THR A 483 22.00 11.43 -6.52
C THR A 483 22.06 12.87 -5.98
N ALA A 484 23.15 13.23 -5.30
CA ALA A 484 23.33 14.57 -4.73
C ALA A 484 23.21 15.66 -5.80
N LEU A 485 23.85 15.46 -6.96
CA LEU A 485 23.80 16.36 -8.11
C LEU A 485 22.44 16.36 -8.82
N SER A 486 21.82 15.19 -8.97
CA SER A 486 20.60 15.06 -9.78
C SER A 486 19.37 15.65 -9.09
N PHE A 487 19.30 15.59 -7.76
CA PHE A 487 18.11 16.00 -6.99
C PHE A 487 18.30 17.34 -6.24
N ASN A 488 19.28 18.18 -6.59
CA ASN A 488 19.49 19.49 -5.95
C ASN A 488 18.51 20.59 -6.43
N ARG A 489 17.61 20.27 -7.38
CA ARG A 489 16.50 21.12 -7.87
C ARG A 489 16.91 22.53 -8.34
N PHE A 490 18.19 22.74 -8.65
CA PHE A 490 18.70 23.99 -9.20
C PHE A 490 18.05 24.32 -10.54
N ALA A 491 18.07 25.60 -10.92
CA ALA A 491 17.43 26.08 -12.15
C ALA A 491 17.94 25.34 -13.40
N GLU A 492 19.24 25.02 -13.45
CA GLU A 492 19.88 24.29 -14.54
C GLU A 492 19.47 22.80 -14.59
N HIS A 493 18.91 22.26 -13.51
CA HIS A 493 18.49 20.86 -13.38
C HIS A 493 16.96 20.67 -13.44
N GLN A 494 16.24 21.69 -13.91
CA GLN A 494 14.78 21.62 -14.11
C GLN A 494 14.40 21.05 -15.49
N PRO A 495 13.25 20.36 -15.62
CA PRO A 495 12.31 20.03 -14.55
C PRO A 495 12.81 18.86 -13.68
N ALA A 496 12.79 19.04 -12.36
CA ALA A 496 13.06 17.95 -11.41
C ALA A 496 11.82 17.04 -11.25
N LEU A 497 11.98 15.92 -10.53
CA LEU A 497 10.94 14.90 -10.38
C LEU A 497 9.58 15.48 -9.92
N PRO A 498 9.48 16.32 -8.87
CA PRO A 498 8.19 16.90 -8.47
C PRO A 498 7.57 17.80 -9.55
N GLU A 499 8.39 18.58 -10.27
CA GLU A 499 7.94 19.44 -11.37
C GLU A 499 7.46 18.63 -12.57
N LEU A 500 8.12 17.50 -12.89
CA LEU A 500 7.68 16.56 -13.92
C LEU A 500 6.33 15.93 -13.55
N VAL A 501 6.17 15.52 -12.29
CA VAL A 501 4.91 14.98 -11.77
C VAL A 501 3.83 16.04 -11.87
N HIS A 502 4.06 17.25 -11.36
CA HIS A 502 3.08 18.32 -11.39
C HIS A 502 2.68 18.74 -12.81
N ALA A 503 3.63 18.74 -13.75
CA ALA A 503 3.35 19.02 -15.15
C ALA A 503 2.46 17.95 -15.80
N ALA A 504 2.64 16.68 -15.45
CA ALA A 504 1.85 15.56 -15.96
C ALA A 504 0.52 15.37 -15.20
N TYR A 505 0.52 15.67 -13.91
CA TYR A 505 -0.54 15.46 -12.93
C TYR A 505 -0.71 16.75 -12.10
N PRO A 506 -1.46 17.75 -12.60
CA PRO A 506 -1.54 19.08 -11.96
C PRO A 506 -2.09 19.10 -10.54
N ALA A 507 -2.71 18.01 -10.10
CA ALA A 507 -3.14 17.82 -8.73
C ALA A 507 -1.97 17.51 -7.79
N ASP A 508 -0.96 16.78 -8.27
CA ASP A 508 0.09 16.17 -7.47
C ASP A 508 1.37 17.01 -7.50
N PHE A 509 2.01 17.11 -6.35
CA PHE A 509 3.34 17.71 -6.22
C PHE A 509 4.06 16.97 -5.09
N PRO A 510 4.88 15.96 -5.41
CA PRO A 510 5.43 15.11 -4.38
C PRO A 510 6.45 15.81 -3.49
N ALA A 511 6.48 15.38 -2.24
CA ALA A 511 7.54 15.69 -1.30
C ALA A 511 8.83 14.96 -1.73
N LEU A 512 9.96 15.68 -1.74
CA LEU A 512 11.25 15.09 -2.12
C LEU A 512 12.36 15.58 -1.18
N VAL A 513 13.13 14.64 -0.64
CA VAL A 513 14.36 14.90 0.12
C VAL A 513 15.55 14.27 -0.59
N ASN A 514 16.56 15.09 -0.86
CA ASN A 514 17.80 14.66 -1.51
C ASN A 514 18.80 14.13 -0.48
N GLY A 515 18.91 12.81 -0.37
CA GLY A 515 19.78 12.06 0.53
C GLY A 515 21.14 11.66 -0.04
N GLY A 516 21.60 12.28 -1.13
CA GLY A 516 22.88 11.94 -1.76
C GLY A 516 24.12 12.25 -0.90
N ILE A 517 25.09 11.33 -0.90
CA ILE A 517 26.41 11.50 -0.26
C ILE A 517 27.52 11.09 -1.24
N GLY A 518 28.51 11.96 -1.43
CA GLY A 518 29.66 11.72 -2.28
C GLY A 518 30.50 10.53 -1.84
N GLY A 519 30.93 9.71 -2.80
CA GLY A 519 31.79 8.53 -2.54
C GLY A 519 31.12 7.39 -1.78
N GLN A 520 29.82 7.49 -1.48
CA GLN A 520 29.06 6.48 -0.75
C GLN A 520 29.07 5.14 -1.49
N THR A 521 29.45 4.07 -0.80
CA THR A 521 29.30 2.67 -1.24
C THR A 521 28.05 2.05 -0.63
N SER A 522 27.62 0.89 -1.13
CA SER A 522 26.50 0.15 -0.52
C SER A 522 26.73 -0.13 0.98
N THR A 523 27.97 -0.47 1.38
CA THR A 523 28.31 -0.71 2.79
C THR A 523 28.21 0.57 3.62
N GLY A 524 28.78 1.68 3.14
CA GLY A 524 28.70 2.96 3.85
C GLY A 524 27.26 3.47 3.97
N MET A 525 26.41 3.14 3.00
CA MET A 525 24.97 3.40 3.05
C MET A 525 24.27 2.56 4.11
N LEU A 526 24.58 1.26 4.20
CA LEU A 526 24.00 0.37 5.19
C LEU A 526 24.41 0.75 6.62
N ASP A 527 25.68 1.13 6.83
CA ASP A 527 26.19 1.56 8.13
C ASP A 527 25.46 2.81 8.66
N GLN A 528 24.97 3.65 7.76
CA GLN A 528 24.25 4.89 8.09
C GLN A 528 22.73 4.76 8.01
N LEU A 529 22.19 3.58 7.65
CA LEU A 529 20.77 3.42 7.36
C LEU A 529 19.87 3.83 8.52
N ASP A 530 20.22 3.47 9.77
CA ASP A 530 19.42 3.85 10.94
C ASP A 530 19.36 5.36 11.13
N THR A 531 20.45 6.06 10.79
CA THR A 531 20.47 7.52 10.81
C THR A 531 19.55 8.09 9.74
N PHE A 532 19.58 7.56 8.52
CA PHE A 532 18.67 8.00 7.46
C PHE A 532 17.20 7.76 7.82
N LEU A 533 16.86 6.58 8.35
CA LEU A 533 15.49 6.22 8.75
C LEU A 533 15.00 7.12 9.89
N ALA A 534 15.84 7.39 10.89
CA ALA A 534 15.48 8.26 12.00
C ALA A 534 15.30 9.74 11.60
N LEU A 535 16.00 10.18 10.55
CA LEU A 535 15.88 11.54 10.04
C LEU A 535 14.70 11.73 9.09
N ASN A 536 14.22 10.65 8.46
CA ASN A 536 13.15 10.65 7.45
C ASN A 536 12.10 9.54 7.72
N PRO A 537 11.40 9.59 8.87
CA PRO A 537 10.46 8.54 9.29
C PRO A 537 9.10 8.56 8.55
N ASP A 538 8.74 9.67 7.92
CA ASP A 538 7.45 9.88 7.24
C ASP A 538 7.55 9.71 5.71
N MET A 539 8.78 9.66 5.15
CA MET A 539 9.04 9.38 3.74
C MET A 539 8.60 7.98 3.31
N HIS A 540 7.76 7.86 2.31
CA HIS A 540 7.20 6.58 1.91
C HIS A 540 8.08 5.79 0.92
N TYR A 541 8.52 6.42 -0.18
CA TYR A 541 9.33 5.79 -1.21
C TYR A 541 10.81 6.12 -1.04
N TRP A 542 11.66 5.09 -1.07
CA TRP A 542 13.10 5.21 -0.93
C TRP A 542 13.74 4.89 -2.28
N LEU A 543 14.09 5.94 -3.03
CA LEU A 543 14.71 5.82 -4.35
C LEU A 543 16.21 5.64 -4.18
N ILE A 544 16.74 4.49 -4.56
CA ILE A 544 18.10 4.07 -4.22
C ILE A 544 18.96 4.00 -5.48
N GLU A 545 20.03 4.78 -5.51
CA GLU A 545 21.10 4.73 -6.50
C GLU A 545 22.42 4.44 -5.79
N VAL A 546 23.03 3.30 -6.10
CA VAL A 546 24.33 2.89 -5.57
C VAL A 546 24.95 1.84 -6.50
N GLY A 547 26.29 1.71 -6.48
CA GLY A 547 27.01 0.71 -7.27
C GLY A 547 28.24 1.27 -8.01
N THR A 548 28.24 2.54 -8.40
CA THR A 548 29.39 3.15 -9.09
C THR A 548 30.64 3.17 -8.20
N ASN A 549 30.49 3.61 -6.94
CA ASN A 549 31.61 3.62 -5.98
C ASN A 549 31.99 2.21 -5.51
N ASP A 550 31.05 1.28 -5.46
CA ASP A 550 31.31 -0.13 -5.18
C ASP A 550 32.17 -0.77 -6.28
N ALA A 551 31.89 -0.44 -7.55
CA ALA A 551 32.71 -0.86 -8.68
C ALA A 551 34.12 -0.24 -8.63
N PHE A 552 34.24 1.07 -8.30
CA PHE A 552 35.55 1.70 -8.08
C PHE A 552 36.33 1.05 -6.93
N GLY A 553 35.65 0.73 -5.84
CA GLY A 553 36.21 0.08 -4.67
C GLY A 553 36.45 -1.42 -4.84
N GLN A 554 36.09 -2.00 -6.00
CA GLN A 554 36.15 -3.43 -6.28
C GLN A 554 35.46 -4.27 -5.19
N VAL A 555 34.32 -3.77 -4.69
CA VAL A 555 33.51 -4.48 -3.69
C VAL A 555 33.06 -5.81 -4.30
N SER A 556 33.30 -6.91 -3.59
CA SER A 556 32.97 -8.22 -4.14
C SER A 556 31.46 -8.32 -4.44
N PRO A 557 31.06 -8.96 -5.55
CA PRO A 557 29.65 -9.16 -5.90
C PRO A 557 28.83 -9.84 -4.79
N ALA A 558 29.47 -10.72 -4.01
CA ALA A 558 28.82 -11.38 -2.87
C ALA A 558 28.53 -10.41 -1.73
N THR A 559 29.50 -9.55 -1.38
CA THR A 559 29.33 -8.48 -0.39
C THR A 559 28.25 -7.50 -0.84
N TYR A 560 28.32 -7.01 -2.08
CA TYR A 560 27.34 -6.08 -2.63
C TYR A 560 25.91 -6.65 -2.57
N ARG A 561 25.72 -7.92 -2.95
CA ARG A 561 24.43 -8.61 -2.85
C ARG A 561 23.92 -8.65 -1.42
N GLN A 562 24.75 -9.10 -0.48
CA GLN A 562 24.35 -9.22 0.92
C GLN A 562 23.97 -7.85 1.50
N THR A 563 24.76 -6.83 1.21
CA THR A 563 24.51 -5.46 1.67
C THR A 563 23.22 -4.89 1.10
N LEU A 564 22.97 -5.01 -0.21
CA LEU A 564 21.72 -4.56 -0.83
C LEU A 564 20.50 -5.31 -0.29
N GLN A 565 20.60 -6.63 -0.06
CA GLN A 565 19.51 -7.40 0.55
C GLN A 565 19.19 -6.90 1.96
N GLN A 566 20.21 -6.55 2.74
CA GLN A 566 20.03 -5.98 4.08
C GLN A 566 19.41 -4.57 4.03
N LEU A 567 19.88 -3.72 3.13
CA LEU A 567 19.28 -2.38 2.89
C LEU A 567 17.78 -2.51 2.57
N VAL A 568 17.43 -3.30 1.55
CA VAL A 568 16.03 -3.52 1.13
C VAL A 568 15.18 -4.08 2.27
N THR A 569 15.71 -5.08 2.99
CA THR A 569 14.98 -5.72 4.09
C THR A 569 14.70 -4.73 5.21
N ARG A 570 15.71 -3.95 5.64
CA ARG A 570 15.58 -3.01 6.76
C ARG A 570 14.70 -1.81 6.41
N ILE A 571 14.76 -1.31 5.17
CA ILE A 571 13.86 -0.24 4.69
C ILE A 571 12.40 -0.73 4.69
N LYS A 572 12.14 -1.96 4.23
CA LYS A 572 10.80 -2.57 4.29
C LYS A 572 10.32 -2.79 5.73
N GLN A 573 11.20 -3.28 6.61
CA GLN A 573 10.89 -3.49 8.02
C GLN A 573 10.53 -2.18 8.75
N ALA A 574 11.11 -1.06 8.32
CA ALA A 574 10.76 0.27 8.79
C ALA A 574 9.44 0.82 8.18
N GLY A 575 8.77 0.08 7.30
CA GLY A 575 7.48 0.45 6.72
C GLY A 575 7.56 1.23 5.40
N HIS A 576 8.74 1.33 4.79
CA HIS A 576 8.96 2.09 3.56
C HIS A 576 9.09 1.19 2.32
N VAL A 577 9.02 1.81 1.13
CA VAL A 577 9.10 1.11 -0.16
C VAL A 577 10.43 1.40 -0.86
N PRO A 578 11.40 0.47 -0.87
CA PRO A 578 12.65 0.66 -1.60
C PRO A 578 12.46 0.43 -3.11
N VAL A 579 13.06 1.31 -3.90
CA VAL A 579 13.09 1.24 -5.38
C VAL A 579 14.54 1.37 -5.83
N LEU A 580 15.08 0.36 -6.51
CA LEU A 580 16.49 0.33 -6.91
C LEU A 580 16.67 0.78 -8.37
N ALA A 581 17.55 1.76 -8.61
CA ALA A 581 18.07 2.07 -9.94
C ALA A 581 19.27 1.18 -10.30
N LEU A 582 19.51 1.01 -11.59
CA LEU A 582 20.79 0.48 -12.07
C LEU A 582 21.82 1.62 -12.09
N ALA A 583 23.05 1.34 -11.65
CA ALA A 583 24.15 2.31 -11.67
C ALA A 583 24.49 2.71 -13.12
N PRO A 584 24.79 3.99 -13.39
CA PRO A 584 24.99 4.51 -14.75
C PRO A 584 26.27 4.00 -15.41
N TYR A 585 26.28 4.03 -16.75
CA TYR A 585 27.47 3.78 -17.55
C TYR A 585 28.50 4.91 -17.37
N SER A 586 29.79 4.59 -17.41
CA SER A 586 30.89 5.55 -17.32
C SER A 586 31.74 5.58 -18.60
N ASN A 587 32.02 6.76 -19.17
CA ASN A 587 32.96 6.92 -20.29
C ASN A 587 34.36 7.37 -19.84
N ARG A 588 34.68 7.21 -18.54
CA ARG A 588 35.96 7.65 -17.96
C ARG A 588 37.15 7.07 -18.73
N THR A 589 38.03 7.96 -19.20
CA THR A 589 39.09 7.62 -20.15
C THR A 589 40.13 6.63 -19.63
N ALA A 590 40.38 6.60 -18.32
CA ALA A 590 41.44 5.79 -17.73
C ALA A 590 41.15 4.28 -17.76
N ASP A 591 39.89 3.88 -17.55
CA ASP A 591 39.53 2.48 -17.25
C ASP A 591 38.06 2.12 -17.54
N SER A 592 37.35 2.89 -18.38
CA SER A 592 35.93 2.69 -18.69
C SER A 592 35.56 1.23 -18.97
N ALA A 593 36.38 0.47 -19.71
CA ALA A 593 36.08 -0.94 -20.00
C ALA A 593 36.03 -1.82 -18.74
N VAL A 594 36.99 -1.65 -17.82
CA VAL A 594 37.05 -2.43 -16.56
C VAL A 594 35.93 -1.99 -15.62
N LEU A 595 35.78 -0.68 -15.44
CA LEU A 595 34.76 -0.11 -14.56
C LEU A 595 33.35 -0.53 -14.99
N ASN A 596 33.05 -0.47 -16.29
CA ASN A 596 31.72 -0.87 -16.77
C ASN A 596 31.48 -2.37 -16.67
N ALA A 597 32.50 -3.22 -16.77
CA ALA A 597 32.34 -4.65 -16.54
C ALA A 597 31.93 -4.95 -15.09
N GLU A 598 32.53 -4.23 -14.12
CA GLU A 598 32.15 -4.29 -12.71
C GLU A 598 30.72 -3.76 -12.51
N ILE A 599 30.39 -2.59 -13.07
CA ILE A 599 29.03 -2.00 -12.99
C ILE A 599 27.97 -2.95 -13.57
N GLU A 600 28.21 -3.56 -14.73
CA GLU A 600 27.30 -4.55 -15.32
C GLU A 600 27.11 -5.79 -14.43
N GLN A 601 28.17 -6.21 -13.71
CA GLN A 601 28.07 -7.30 -12.74
C GLN A 601 27.23 -6.92 -11.52
N LEU A 602 27.41 -5.71 -10.98
CA LEU A 602 26.61 -5.22 -9.85
C LEU A 602 25.16 -4.94 -10.26
N ASN A 603 24.90 -4.42 -11.47
CA ASN A 603 23.55 -4.17 -11.97
C ASN A 603 22.75 -5.46 -12.18
N ARG A 604 23.40 -6.58 -12.55
CA ARG A 604 22.75 -7.90 -12.56
C ARG A 604 22.25 -8.30 -11.16
N ILE A 605 23.02 -8.01 -10.12
CA ILE A 605 22.60 -8.24 -8.73
C ILE A 605 21.40 -7.37 -8.37
N VAL A 606 21.40 -6.09 -8.77
CA VAL A 606 20.27 -5.18 -8.53
C VAL A 606 18.98 -5.73 -9.16
N LEU A 607 19.04 -6.21 -10.41
CA LEU A 607 17.91 -6.83 -11.10
C LEU A 607 17.40 -8.10 -10.38
N GLU A 608 18.30 -8.97 -9.96
CA GLU A 608 17.95 -10.20 -9.24
C GLU A 608 17.31 -9.91 -7.87
N ILE A 609 17.81 -8.92 -7.13
CA ILE A 609 17.21 -8.48 -5.85
C ILE A 609 15.85 -7.83 -6.10
N THR A 610 15.75 -6.96 -7.10
CA THR A 610 14.49 -6.31 -7.49
C THR A 610 13.41 -7.35 -7.79
N GLN A 611 13.74 -8.39 -8.55
CA GLN A 611 12.82 -9.49 -8.87
C GLN A 611 12.49 -10.36 -7.65
N SER A 612 13.51 -10.85 -6.94
CA SER A 612 13.30 -11.78 -5.81
C SER A 612 12.60 -11.15 -4.61
N ALA A 613 12.77 -9.85 -4.40
CA ALA A 613 12.08 -9.09 -3.35
C ALA A 613 10.78 -8.43 -3.83
N GLY A 614 10.36 -8.62 -5.08
CA GLY A 614 9.12 -8.03 -5.63
C GLY A 614 9.07 -6.51 -5.56
N LEU A 615 10.19 -5.83 -5.84
CA LEU A 615 10.27 -4.37 -5.77
C LEU A 615 9.70 -3.72 -7.04
N MET A 616 9.31 -2.45 -6.92
CA MET A 616 9.18 -1.59 -8.09
C MET A 616 10.54 -1.51 -8.80
N LYS A 617 10.51 -1.56 -10.13
CA LYS A 617 11.69 -1.36 -10.96
C LYS A 617 12.02 0.13 -11.03
N GLY A 618 13.22 0.51 -10.57
CA GLY A 618 13.78 1.83 -10.84
C GLY A 618 14.36 1.93 -12.27
N PRO A 619 14.92 3.10 -12.63
CA PRO A 619 15.42 3.34 -13.96
C PRO A 619 16.69 2.55 -14.28
N ASP A 620 16.84 2.17 -15.55
CA ASP A 620 18.09 1.65 -16.12
C ASP A 620 19.00 2.82 -16.53
N LEU A 621 19.68 3.41 -15.56
CA LEU A 621 20.62 4.51 -15.83
C LEU A 621 21.84 4.03 -16.62
N TYR A 622 22.16 2.73 -16.58
CA TYR A 622 23.26 2.18 -17.37
C TYR A 622 23.00 2.35 -18.86
N SER A 623 21.85 1.85 -19.33
CA SER A 623 21.45 1.96 -20.74
C SER A 623 21.26 3.42 -21.16
N LEU A 624 20.69 4.26 -20.29
CA LEU A 624 20.51 5.69 -20.55
C LEU A 624 21.84 6.40 -20.85
N PHE A 625 22.82 6.29 -19.95
CA PHE A 625 24.11 6.98 -20.08
C PHE A 625 25.02 6.35 -21.15
N ARG A 626 24.82 5.06 -21.46
CA ARG A 626 25.51 4.42 -22.58
C ARG A 626 25.01 4.92 -23.94
N ALA A 627 23.71 5.16 -24.06
CA ALA A 627 23.09 5.70 -25.27
C ALA A 627 23.37 7.21 -25.44
N HIS A 628 23.54 7.92 -24.33
CA HIS A 628 23.74 9.37 -24.27
C HIS A 628 25.03 9.72 -23.49
N PRO A 629 26.22 9.47 -24.05
CA PRO A 629 27.48 9.77 -23.36
C PRO A 629 27.70 11.27 -23.11
N ASP A 630 26.96 12.15 -23.78
CA ASP A 630 26.89 13.60 -23.56
C ASP A 630 26.15 13.99 -22.27
N TYR A 631 25.40 13.06 -21.67
CA TYR A 631 24.81 13.25 -20.34
C TYR A 631 25.85 13.11 -19.21
N LEU A 632 27.07 12.69 -19.52
CA LEU A 632 28.18 12.68 -18.56
C LEU A 632 28.93 14.01 -18.59
N SER A 633 29.41 14.43 -17.42
CA SER A 633 30.36 15.53 -17.27
C SER A 633 31.74 15.14 -17.83
N ALA A 634 32.67 16.10 -17.86
CA ALA A 634 34.03 15.88 -18.37
C ALA A 634 34.82 14.79 -17.61
N ASP A 635 34.44 14.46 -16.38
CA ASP A 635 35.07 13.37 -15.62
C ASP A 635 34.61 11.96 -16.03
N GLY A 636 33.55 11.88 -16.81
CA GLY A 636 32.96 10.63 -17.30
C GLY A 636 32.31 9.76 -16.22
N ILE A 637 32.00 10.31 -15.05
CA ILE A 637 31.36 9.63 -13.92
C ILE A 637 30.06 10.34 -13.54
N HIS A 638 30.12 11.66 -13.33
CA HIS A 638 28.99 12.43 -12.85
C HIS A 638 28.09 12.88 -14.00
N PRO A 639 26.78 13.09 -13.74
CA PRO A 639 25.91 13.69 -14.73
C PRO A 639 26.36 15.13 -15.05
N SER A 640 26.23 15.53 -16.31
CA SER A 640 26.13 16.95 -16.69
C SER A 640 24.76 17.50 -16.31
N ASP A 641 24.51 18.79 -16.47
CA ASP A 641 23.20 19.40 -16.21
C ASP A 641 22.08 18.67 -17.00
N ALA A 642 22.33 18.34 -18.27
CA ALA A 642 21.42 17.55 -19.09
C ALA A 642 21.23 16.11 -18.55
N GLY A 643 22.30 15.51 -18.02
CA GLY A 643 22.23 14.20 -17.37
C GLY A 643 21.42 14.19 -16.08
N ALA A 644 21.52 15.25 -15.27
CA ALA A 644 20.73 15.42 -14.05
C ALA A 644 19.23 15.52 -14.37
N ILE A 645 18.88 16.30 -15.40
CA ILE A 645 17.50 16.36 -15.92
C ILE A 645 17.04 14.99 -16.43
N ALA A 646 17.90 14.26 -17.15
CA ALA A 646 17.59 12.94 -17.67
C ALA A 646 17.36 11.90 -16.56
N ILE A 647 18.11 11.97 -15.46
CA ILE A 647 17.91 11.11 -14.28
C ILE A 647 16.53 11.38 -13.64
N ASN A 648 16.16 12.64 -13.43
CA ASN A 648 14.84 13.00 -12.90
C ASN A 648 13.71 12.46 -13.80
N ARG A 649 13.87 12.59 -15.11
CA ARG A 649 12.92 12.05 -16.10
C ARG A 649 12.85 10.53 -16.06
N ALA A 650 13.98 9.84 -15.97
CA ALA A 650 14.01 8.38 -15.92
C ALA A 650 13.33 7.85 -14.65
N TRP A 651 13.53 8.50 -13.50
CA TRP A 651 12.79 8.18 -12.28
C TRP A 651 11.29 8.44 -12.42
N PHE A 652 10.90 9.58 -12.99
CA PHE A 652 9.50 9.89 -13.28
C PHE A 652 8.85 8.80 -14.14
N GLU A 653 9.48 8.43 -15.26
CA GLU A 653 8.97 7.42 -16.19
C GLU A 653 8.89 6.03 -15.55
N ALA A 654 9.91 5.65 -14.76
CA ALA A 654 9.93 4.38 -14.04
C ALA A 654 8.77 4.30 -13.02
N LEU A 655 8.52 5.37 -12.27
CA LEU A 655 7.47 5.43 -11.26
C LEU A 655 6.06 5.62 -11.85
N GLN A 656 5.94 6.30 -12.99
CA GLN A 656 4.68 6.55 -13.68
C GLN A 656 3.91 5.25 -13.99
N GLY A 657 4.64 4.17 -14.32
CA GLY A 657 4.07 2.85 -14.58
C GLY A 657 3.28 2.25 -13.41
N TYR A 658 3.51 2.72 -12.19
CA TYR A 658 2.87 2.23 -10.95
C TYR A 658 1.66 3.09 -10.52
N ARG A 659 1.28 4.10 -11.31
CA ARG A 659 0.10 4.97 -11.06
C ARG A 659 0.10 5.62 -9.67
N LEU A 660 1.26 6.12 -9.26
CA LEU A 660 1.43 6.84 -7.99
C LEU A 660 0.64 8.17 -8.00
N TRP A 661 0.49 8.78 -9.16
CA TRP A 661 -0.09 10.11 -9.39
C TRP A 661 -1.41 10.03 -10.18
N SER A 662 -2.25 11.07 -10.10
CA SER A 662 -3.67 11.05 -10.51
C SER A 662 -4.09 12.10 -11.55
#